data_AF-A0A955U7C8-F1
#
_entry.id   AF-A0A955U7C8-F1
#
_cell.length_a   1.000
_cell.length_b   1.000
_cell.length_c   1.000
_cell.angle_alpha   90.00
_cell.angle_beta   90.00
_cell.angle_gamma   90.00
#
_symmetry.space_group_name_H-M   'P 1'
#
loop_
_entity.id
_entity.type
_entity.pdbx_description
1 polymer ?
#
loop_
_entity_poly.entity_id
_entity_poly.type
_entity_poly.pdbx_seq_one_letter_code
_entity_poly.pdbx_strand_id
1 'polypeptide(L)'
;MLWLAWIGCSGGGDPPTDLPSPTDGTEETGTPTTTDPECVGHEGAAWCDGDDAVDCDADGHLVSRETCDEACADGACVTCTTPSLTVAWSDPAATRAVVEVDDQGRRPRAIHLAGAAQLSVDGPFRLLDTDGRALADELHADLDLLVVADDVGEGTLSATVPGCSTVSLDLVAVPPAPLVGVAMDQAPWFETAWDLVNAGQDASVLVDPDIHTDRLGTTFDAVLVPHRSAEDWAADPSLATGVVTVQGSVDGAAVSVPVPSLPPAELLQAWDLVVDFGRDGRLDPGDLLDGLDEPAFQAVGDLAAPGPYTPVRGDVDVQNDTWLHQVVYAPAEIAALGTLPLVVISHGNGHDYHWYDYLGNHLASWGYVVMSHKNNTMPGPMTAATTTLDNVDHLLGNLGTVLGGQLDGHVDPHTQVWIGHSRGGEGVVIAYDRLVRGTATPDNYDASDIVMVSSIAPTVFEGPDTVNPHDVVYHLMAGSSDGDVTGSPSQAIVQYFRIFQRATGLNLVTYVQGADHNDFNCCGTEDSSFVPQQGPLIGRPAAQQIAKIYFLATIEALLHGREALWEVDQRPLDTFRPIGITSPVVTQLRRARGDRKLVVDDFQAAPAVDMSSSGGAVTGTVRGLTEGKLDDPDRSLAWSNNQNMNGMTWSHNDSDPARGVVFGWDDGDDVLLDFELPAAGADLSSASAVSLRVCQRTRNPQMVRPLLDFGVALVDAAGHETEVATAGYGGVIRTYERGGMGAGV
;
A
#
# COMPACT_ATOMS: atom_id res chain seq x y z
N MET A 1 -4.14 15.97 -14.69
CA MET A 1 -4.26 16.95 -15.80
C MET A 1 -4.50 18.32 -15.19
N LEU A 2 -3.53 19.24 -15.20
CA LEU A 2 -3.67 20.60 -14.68
C LEU A 2 -3.01 21.60 -15.64
N TRP A 3 -3.62 22.77 -15.80
CA TRP A 3 -3.00 23.96 -16.40
C TRP A 3 -3.36 25.19 -15.56
N LEU A 4 -2.33 25.91 -15.12
CA LEU A 4 -2.38 27.25 -14.55
C LEU A 4 -1.33 28.09 -15.28
N ALA A 5 -1.70 29.28 -15.73
CA ALA A 5 -0.76 30.26 -16.24
C ALA A 5 -1.18 31.67 -15.81
N TRP A 6 -0.25 32.37 -15.18
CA TRP A 6 -0.30 33.79 -14.81
C TRP A 6 0.84 34.52 -15.54
N ILE A 7 0.57 35.68 -16.12
CA ILE A 7 1.56 36.72 -16.47
C ILE A 7 0.89 38.09 -16.27
N GLY A 8 1.51 38.97 -15.47
CA GLY A 8 1.07 40.35 -15.22
C GLY A 8 1.73 41.40 -16.12
N CYS A 9 1.43 42.68 -15.88
CA CYS A 9 2.38 43.82 -15.93
C CYS A 9 1.73 45.16 -15.53
N SER A 10 2.62 46.04 -15.07
CA SER A 10 2.51 47.28 -14.28
C SER A 10 2.45 48.61 -15.05
N GLY A 11 2.12 49.69 -14.32
CA GLY A 11 2.50 51.10 -14.58
C GLY A 11 1.44 52.06 -14.03
N GLY A 12 1.67 53.12 -13.23
CA GLY A 12 2.86 53.93 -12.94
C GLY A 12 2.59 55.39 -13.37
N GLY A 13 2.45 56.35 -12.43
CA GLY A 13 2.46 57.79 -12.75
C GLY A 13 1.86 58.74 -11.70
N ASP A 14 2.72 59.49 -11.00
CA ASP A 14 2.49 60.75 -10.25
C ASP A 14 3.15 61.93 -11.04
N PRO A 15 3.17 63.20 -10.56
CA PRO A 15 2.14 64.23 -10.28
C PRO A 15 2.42 65.50 -11.18
N PRO A 16 2.00 66.78 -10.94
CA PRO A 16 2.45 67.66 -9.83
C PRO A 16 1.52 68.88 -9.43
N THR A 17 2.08 69.71 -8.53
CA THR A 17 1.70 70.96 -7.82
C THR A 17 1.28 72.20 -8.63
N ASP A 18 0.42 73.09 -8.05
CA ASP A 18 0.72 74.50 -7.62
C ASP A 18 -0.52 75.43 -7.45
N LEU A 19 -0.38 76.40 -6.52
CA LEU A 19 -1.23 77.55 -6.11
C LEU A 19 -1.62 78.53 -7.26
N PRO A 20 -2.67 79.42 -7.18
CA PRO A 20 -2.84 80.48 -6.17
C PRO A 20 -4.29 80.95 -5.79
N SER A 21 -4.37 81.82 -4.77
CA SER A 21 -5.53 82.62 -4.32
C SER A 21 -5.86 83.77 -5.32
N PRO A 22 -7.08 84.42 -5.34
CA PRO A 22 -7.57 85.30 -4.25
C PRO A 22 -9.11 85.57 -4.12
N THR A 23 -9.44 86.36 -3.09
CA THR A 23 -10.52 87.39 -2.92
C THR A 23 -11.99 87.05 -2.55
N ASP A 24 -12.35 87.62 -1.38
CA ASP A 24 -13.51 88.45 -1.00
C ASP A 24 -14.97 87.97 -0.98
N GLY A 25 -15.60 88.27 0.19
CA GLY A 25 -17.03 88.56 0.38
C GLY A 25 -17.88 87.35 0.73
N THR A 26 -18.81 87.34 1.68
CA THR A 26 -19.52 88.38 2.43
C THR A 26 -20.40 87.67 3.49
N GLU A 27 -20.61 88.38 4.61
CA GLU A 27 -21.82 88.41 5.45
C GLU A 27 -22.29 87.16 6.23
N GLU A 28 -22.32 87.36 7.56
CA GLU A 28 -23.03 86.62 8.58
C GLU A 28 -24.55 86.57 8.33
N THR A 29 -25.17 85.42 8.60
CA THR A 29 -26.40 85.34 9.41
C THR A 29 -26.46 83.99 10.09
N GLY A 30 -26.65 83.99 11.40
CA GLY A 30 -26.45 82.82 12.25
C GLY A 30 -27.65 81.90 12.45
N THR A 31 -27.29 80.75 13.00
CA THR A 31 -28.02 79.98 14.02
C THR A 31 -26.97 79.11 14.71
N PRO A 32 -26.78 79.19 16.05
CA PRO A 32 -25.89 78.28 16.73
C PRO A 32 -26.64 76.96 16.91
N THR A 33 -26.57 76.09 15.92
CA THR A 33 -26.63 74.65 16.19
C THR A 33 -25.25 74.32 16.70
N THR A 34 -25.04 74.48 18.00
CA THR A 34 -23.82 73.99 18.65
C THR A 34 -23.89 72.47 18.62
N THR A 35 -23.53 71.90 17.48
CA THR A 35 -23.11 70.50 17.43
C THR A 35 -21.99 70.37 18.44
N ASP A 36 -22.13 69.44 19.39
CA ASP A 36 -21.07 69.20 20.35
C ASP A 36 -19.80 68.82 19.57
N PRO A 37 -18.61 69.38 19.87
CA PRO A 37 -17.39 69.13 19.09
C PRO A 37 -17.07 67.63 18.93
N GLU A 38 -17.54 66.83 19.88
CA GLU A 38 -17.35 65.39 20.00
C GLU A 38 -18.25 64.63 19.01
N CYS A 39 -19.43 65.16 18.64
CA CYS A 39 -20.38 64.52 17.73
C CYS A 39 -20.22 64.92 16.25
N VAL A 40 -19.25 65.77 15.93
CA VAL A 40 -19.02 66.25 14.56
C VAL A 40 -18.51 65.09 13.69
N GLY A 41 -19.33 64.64 12.74
CA GLY A 41 -19.03 63.50 11.87
C GLY A 41 -19.51 62.13 12.37
N HIS A 42 -20.26 62.10 13.48
CA HIS A 42 -20.87 60.90 14.07
C HIS A 42 -22.38 61.11 14.32
N GLU A 43 -23.05 61.90 13.48
CA GLU A 43 -24.47 62.22 13.67
C GLU A 43 -25.36 60.97 13.57
N GLY A 44 -26.12 60.69 14.62
CA GLY A 44 -27.01 59.52 14.72
C GLY A 44 -26.31 58.20 14.98
N ALA A 45 -25.08 58.22 15.49
CA ALA A 45 -24.29 57.03 15.80
C ALA A 45 -23.80 57.01 17.25
N ALA A 46 -23.69 55.80 17.79
CA ALA A 46 -22.93 55.54 19.01
C ALA A 46 -21.53 55.00 18.63
N TRP A 47 -20.49 55.44 19.33
CA TRP A 47 -19.13 54.94 19.15
C TRP A 47 -18.30 55.08 20.43
N CYS A 48 -17.09 54.51 20.43
CA CYS A 48 -16.17 54.57 21.56
C CYS A 48 -15.09 55.64 21.36
N ASP A 49 -15.01 56.58 22.30
CA ASP A 49 -13.92 57.56 22.42
C ASP A 49 -13.00 57.16 23.58
N GLY A 50 -12.03 56.29 23.30
CA GLY A 50 -11.24 55.62 24.34
C GLY A 50 -12.12 54.69 25.17
N ASP A 51 -12.14 54.88 26.49
CA ASP A 51 -12.96 54.10 27.42
C ASP A 51 -14.38 54.69 27.60
N ASP A 52 -14.75 55.72 26.85
CA ASP A 52 -16.06 56.35 26.94
C ASP A 52 -16.99 55.87 25.80
N ALA A 53 -18.17 55.40 26.17
CA ALA A 53 -19.30 55.16 25.28
C ALA A 53 -20.02 56.48 24.98
N VAL A 54 -19.96 56.92 23.72
CA VAL A 54 -20.51 58.19 23.25
C VAL A 54 -21.68 57.92 22.30
N ASP A 55 -22.85 58.45 22.60
CA ASP A 55 -24.05 58.38 21.75
C ASP A 55 -24.45 59.79 21.30
N CYS A 56 -24.65 60.00 20.01
CA CYS A 56 -25.05 61.29 19.44
C CYS A 56 -26.32 61.17 18.61
N ASP A 57 -27.19 62.18 18.72
CA ASP A 57 -28.43 62.22 17.96
C ASP A 57 -28.19 62.59 16.49
N ALA A 58 -29.23 62.45 15.67
CA ALA A 58 -29.18 62.77 14.24
C ALA A 58 -28.92 64.26 13.93
N ASP A 59 -29.03 65.14 14.93
CA ASP A 59 -28.74 66.57 14.82
C ASP A 59 -27.31 66.92 15.28
N GLY A 60 -26.51 65.91 15.68
CA GLY A 60 -25.12 66.07 16.11
C GLY A 60 -24.95 66.60 17.53
N HIS A 61 -25.92 66.35 18.41
CA HIS A 61 -25.79 66.63 19.85
C HIS A 61 -25.48 65.37 20.64
N LEU A 62 -24.70 65.53 21.73
CA LEU A 62 -24.35 64.44 22.62
C LEU A 62 -25.60 64.00 23.41
N VAL A 63 -26.02 62.75 23.21
CA VAL A 63 -27.14 62.11 23.94
C VAL A 63 -26.64 61.58 25.28
N SER A 64 -25.55 60.82 25.26
CA SER A 64 -24.92 60.29 26.47
C SER A 64 -23.43 60.06 26.27
N ARG A 65 -22.68 60.28 27.35
CA ARG A 65 -21.28 59.85 27.50
C ARG A 65 -21.17 59.06 28.79
N GLU A 66 -20.79 57.81 28.70
CA GLU A 66 -20.58 56.94 29.84
C GLU A 66 -19.14 56.45 29.85
N THR A 67 -18.39 56.76 30.90
CA THR A 67 -17.06 56.17 31.10
C THR A 67 -17.22 54.74 31.55
N CYS A 68 -16.67 53.83 30.77
CA CYS A 68 -16.79 52.42 31.01
C CYS A 68 -15.80 51.97 32.09
N ASP A 69 -16.27 51.19 33.06
CA ASP A 69 -15.44 50.68 34.15
C ASP A 69 -14.36 49.70 33.64
N GLU A 70 -14.60 49.04 32.50
CA GLU A 70 -13.69 48.06 31.92
C GLU A 70 -13.31 48.39 30.47
N ALA A 71 -14.28 48.43 29.54
CA ALA A 71 -14.03 48.83 28.16
C ALA A 71 -15.28 49.38 27.46
N CYS A 72 -15.08 50.11 26.37
CA CYS A 72 -16.14 50.51 25.45
C CYS A 72 -16.09 49.67 24.16
N ALA A 73 -17.24 49.17 23.70
CA ALA A 73 -17.42 48.56 22.38
C ALA A 73 -18.70 49.07 21.70
N ASP A 74 -18.61 49.41 20.41
CA ASP A 74 -19.74 49.90 19.58
C ASP A 74 -20.59 51.01 20.23
N GLY A 75 -19.95 51.89 20.99
CA GLY A 75 -20.61 52.99 21.68
C GLY A 75 -21.42 52.61 22.91
N ALA A 76 -21.13 51.46 23.52
CA ALA A 76 -21.69 51.03 24.79
C ALA A 76 -20.59 50.51 25.73
N CYS A 77 -20.80 50.66 27.04
CA CYS A 77 -19.91 50.06 28.03
C CYS A 77 -20.10 48.56 28.12
N VAL A 78 -18.99 47.84 28.00
CA VAL A 78 -18.95 46.38 28.05
C VAL A 78 -18.18 45.92 29.28
N THR A 79 -18.68 44.85 29.89
CA THR A 79 -17.98 44.11 30.94
C THR A 79 -17.09 43.07 30.27
N CYS A 80 -15.78 43.18 30.43
CA CYS A 80 -14.77 42.28 29.94
C CYS A 80 -14.82 40.93 30.69
N THR A 81 -15.72 40.06 30.27
CA THR A 81 -15.58 38.63 30.54
C THR A 81 -14.52 38.05 29.62
N THR A 82 -13.53 37.35 30.17
CA THR A 82 -12.52 36.67 29.34
C THR A 82 -13.18 35.46 28.68
N PRO A 83 -13.30 35.42 27.33
CA PRO A 83 -13.85 34.25 26.67
C PRO A 83 -12.87 33.08 26.82
N SER A 84 -13.36 31.87 26.67
CA SER A 84 -12.48 30.69 26.60
C SER A 84 -12.84 29.82 25.41
N LEU A 85 -11.81 29.35 24.71
CA LEU A 85 -11.92 28.34 23.66
C LEU A 85 -11.51 27.00 24.26
N THR A 86 -12.41 26.03 24.23
CA THR A 86 -12.14 24.67 24.74
C THR A 86 -12.33 23.67 23.62
N VAL A 87 -11.31 22.87 23.34
CA VAL A 87 -11.38 21.84 22.30
C VAL A 87 -12.12 20.63 22.87
N ALA A 88 -13.07 20.08 22.11
CA ALA A 88 -13.78 18.89 22.55
C ALA A 88 -12.81 17.70 22.67
N TRP A 89 -12.92 16.97 23.79
CA TRP A 89 -12.19 15.73 24.03
C TRP A 89 -10.65 15.85 24.00
N SER A 90 -10.12 17.02 24.33
CA SER A 90 -8.68 17.30 24.43
C SER A 90 -8.20 17.31 25.89
N ASP A 91 -6.88 17.40 26.08
CA ASP A 91 -6.32 17.84 27.36
C ASP A 91 -6.89 19.25 27.67
N PRO A 92 -7.45 19.50 28.88
CA PRO A 92 -7.87 20.85 29.29
C PRO A 92 -6.73 21.89 29.29
N ALA A 93 -5.47 21.44 29.29
CA ALA A 93 -4.29 22.30 29.16
C ALA A 93 -3.80 22.46 27.70
N ALA A 94 -4.48 21.84 26.73
CA ALA A 94 -4.12 21.96 25.32
C ALA A 94 -4.26 23.42 24.86
N THR A 95 -3.19 23.93 24.25
CA THR A 95 -3.13 25.29 23.65
C THR A 95 -3.19 25.23 22.13
N ARG A 96 -3.31 24.03 21.58
CA ARG A 96 -3.32 23.70 20.15
C ARG A 96 -4.45 22.71 19.89
N ALA A 97 -5.07 22.77 18.71
CA ALA A 97 -6.03 21.78 18.21
C ALA A 97 -5.55 21.19 16.88
N VAL A 98 -5.71 19.87 16.73
CA VAL A 98 -5.41 19.17 15.49
C VAL A 98 -6.69 18.91 14.70
N VAL A 99 -6.67 19.25 13.41
CA VAL A 99 -7.77 19.06 12.46
C VAL A 99 -7.27 18.18 11.32
N GLU A 100 -7.98 17.09 11.01
CA GLU A 100 -7.65 16.28 9.84
C GLU A 100 -8.21 16.94 8.57
N VAL A 101 -7.37 17.07 7.55
CA VAL A 101 -7.73 17.66 6.27
C VAL A 101 -8.65 16.71 5.51
N ASP A 102 -9.77 17.23 5.05
CA ASP A 102 -10.64 16.56 4.10
C ASP A 102 -11.23 17.60 3.16
N ASP A 103 -11.02 17.44 1.85
CA ASP A 103 -11.45 18.36 0.80
C ASP A 103 -12.96 18.63 0.81
N GLN A 104 -13.74 17.76 1.47
CA GLN A 104 -15.20 17.90 1.62
C GLN A 104 -15.63 18.41 3.01
N GLY A 105 -14.70 18.61 3.94
CA GLY A 105 -14.94 19.09 5.29
C GLY A 105 -15.69 18.13 6.21
N ARG A 106 -15.55 16.81 5.98
CA ARG A 106 -16.25 15.74 6.72
C ARG A 106 -15.55 15.37 8.03
N ARG A 107 -14.36 15.91 8.32
CA ARG A 107 -13.57 15.66 9.54
C ARG A 107 -13.40 16.91 10.42
N PRO A 108 -14.50 17.56 10.87
CA PRO A 108 -14.40 18.77 11.66
C PRO A 108 -13.88 18.52 13.09
N ARG A 109 -13.21 19.52 13.66
CA ARG A 109 -12.84 19.58 15.07
C ARG A 109 -13.83 20.47 15.83
N ALA A 110 -14.50 19.93 16.84
CA ALA A 110 -15.40 20.72 17.68
C ALA A 110 -14.65 21.58 18.71
N ILE A 111 -15.07 22.83 18.83
CA ILE A 111 -14.57 23.80 19.79
C ILE A 111 -15.74 24.51 20.46
N HIS A 112 -15.73 24.56 21.78
CA HIS A 112 -16.68 25.31 22.58
C HIS A 112 -16.13 26.71 22.88
N LEU A 113 -16.86 27.74 22.47
CA LEU A 113 -16.66 29.12 22.91
C LEU A 113 -17.54 29.37 24.14
N ALA A 114 -16.94 29.68 25.28
CA ALA A 114 -17.65 30.23 26.44
C ALA A 114 -17.45 31.74 26.53
N GLY A 115 -18.53 32.48 26.80
CA GLY A 115 -18.54 33.94 26.78
C GLY A 115 -18.84 34.53 25.39
N ALA A 116 -19.09 35.84 25.34
CA ALA A 116 -19.44 36.55 24.11
C ALA A 116 -18.19 37.12 23.42
N ALA A 117 -17.90 36.70 22.20
CA ALA A 117 -16.73 37.15 21.43
C ALA A 117 -16.99 37.12 19.92
N GLN A 118 -16.27 37.97 19.19
CA GLN A 118 -16.11 37.86 17.73
C GLN A 118 -15.07 36.79 17.43
N LEU A 119 -15.36 35.95 16.43
CA LEU A 119 -14.51 34.83 16.03
C LEU A 119 -13.81 35.14 14.71
N SER A 120 -12.51 34.90 14.65
CA SER A 120 -11.74 34.96 13.42
C SER A 120 -10.80 33.76 13.36
N VAL A 121 -10.56 33.27 12.14
CA VAL A 121 -9.61 32.19 11.90
C VAL A 121 -8.74 32.55 10.69
N ASP A 122 -7.46 32.23 10.74
CA ASP A 122 -6.53 32.39 9.62
C ASP A 122 -6.06 31.01 9.10
N GLY A 123 -5.10 31.01 8.17
CA GLY A 123 -4.57 29.78 7.59
C GLY A 123 -5.57 29.06 6.69
N PRO A 124 -5.44 27.72 6.52
CA PRO A 124 -6.31 26.92 5.66
C PRO A 124 -7.65 26.55 6.32
N PHE A 125 -8.11 27.30 7.33
CA PHE A 125 -9.24 26.90 8.17
C PHE A 125 -10.50 27.72 7.88
N ARG A 126 -11.66 27.11 8.18
CA ARG A 126 -12.97 27.76 8.16
C ARG A 126 -13.81 27.33 9.36
N LEU A 127 -14.68 28.23 9.80
CA LEU A 127 -15.56 28.03 10.95
C LEU A 127 -16.99 27.77 10.49
N LEU A 128 -17.59 26.71 11.02
CA LEU A 128 -18.98 26.35 10.78
C LEU A 128 -19.76 26.25 12.11
N ASP A 129 -21.06 26.48 12.06
CA ASP A 129 -21.98 26.06 13.12
C ASP A 129 -22.14 24.53 13.14
N THR A 130 -22.82 23.99 14.14
CA THR A 130 -23.10 22.54 14.26
C THR A 130 -24.06 22.01 13.19
N ASP A 131 -24.72 22.88 12.43
CA ASP A 131 -25.53 22.53 11.26
C ASP A 131 -24.71 22.60 9.94
N GLY A 132 -23.40 22.88 10.02
CA GLY A 132 -22.49 22.96 8.87
C GLY A 132 -22.54 24.27 8.08
N ARG A 133 -23.13 25.34 8.62
CA ARG A 133 -23.19 26.66 7.97
C ARG A 133 -22.01 27.52 8.38
N ALA A 134 -21.45 28.27 7.45
CA ALA A 134 -20.35 29.20 7.74
C ALA A 134 -20.77 30.23 8.79
N LEU A 135 -19.92 30.44 9.79
CA LEU A 135 -20.11 31.49 10.79
C LEU A 135 -19.71 32.85 10.21
N ALA A 136 -20.57 33.85 10.40
CA ALA A 136 -20.29 35.24 10.07
C ALA A 136 -19.40 35.89 11.14
N ASP A 137 -18.66 36.92 10.74
CA ASP A 137 -17.85 37.77 11.62
C ASP A 137 -18.77 38.69 12.46
N GLU A 138 -19.41 38.09 13.45
CA GLU A 138 -20.37 38.69 14.36
C GLU A 138 -20.07 38.23 15.81
N LEU A 139 -20.69 38.88 16.80
CA LEU A 139 -20.55 38.49 18.20
C LEU A 139 -21.34 37.21 18.48
N HIS A 140 -20.64 36.13 18.85
CA HIS A 140 -21.24 34.85 19.24
C HIS A 140 -21.07 34.65 20.75
N ALA A 141 -22.02 34.01 21.42
CA ALA A 141 -21.96 33.77 22.85
C ALA A 141 -22.36 32.33 23.19
N ASP A 142 -21.52 31.65 23.99
CA ASP A 142 -21.74 30.29 24.49
C ASP A 142 -22.13 29.30 23.36
N LEU A 143 -21.23 29.15 22.37
CA LEU A 143 -21.46 28.46 21.11
C LEU A 143 -20.50 27.28 20.90
N ASP A 144 -21.05 26.14 20.49
CA ASP A 144 -20.27 25.05 19.90
C ASP A 144 -20.08 25.31 18.40
N LEU A 145 -18.83 25.33 17.95
CA LEU A 145 -18.45 25.52 16.55
C LEU A 145 -17.61 24.36 16.03
N LEU A 146 -17.59 24.22 14.71
CA LEU A 146 -16.81 23.22 13.99
C LEU A 146 -15.72 23.93 13.20
N VAL A 147 -14.47 23.51 13.42
CA VAL A 147 -13.32 23.95 12.63
C VAL A 147 -13.02 22.89 11.58
N VAL A 148 -12.93 23.33 10.32
CA VAL A 148 -12.58 22.49 9.17
C VAL A 148 -11.34 23.05 8.51
N ALA A 149 -10.47 22.17 7.99
CA ALA A 149 -9.30 22.54 7.21
C ALA A 149 -9.50 22.16 5.73
N ASP A 150 -9.18 23.09 4.84
CA ASP A 150 -9.25 22.90 3.37
C ASP A 150 -7.89 22.49 2.76
N ASP A 151 -6.78 22.63 3.53
CA ASP A 151 -5.42 22.21 3.14
C ASP A 151 -4.56 21.97 4.40
N VAL A 152 -3.42 21.31 4.26
CA VAL A 152 -2.43 21.10 5.33
C VAL A 152 -1.75 22.42 5.68
N GLY A 153 -1.57 22.70 6.97
CA GLY A 153 -0.93 23.94 7.41
C GLY A 153 -1.23 24.31 8.85
N GLU A 154 -0.77 25.50 9.24
CA GLU A 154 -0.98 26.05 10.58
C GLU A 154 -1.83 27.32 10.51
N GLY A 155 -2.46 27.64 11.63
CA GLY A 155 -3.30 28.81 11.79
C GLY A 155 -3.67 29.06 13.25
N THR A 156 -4.59 29.97 13.47
CA THR A 156 -5.00 30.43 14.79
C THR A 156 -6.48 30.78 14.76
N LEU A 157 -7.23 30.23 15.72
CA LEU A 157 -8.58 30.67 16.04
C LEU A 157 -8.49 31.72 17.15
N SER A 158 -9.00 32.92 16.88
CA SER A 158 -9.05 34.00 17.85
C SER A 158 -10.49 34.36 18.23
N ALA A 159 -10.76 34.39 19.54
CA ALA A 159 -11.98 34.91 20.15
C ALA A 159 -11.66 36.27 20.79
N THR A 160 -12.21 37.34 20.20
CA THR A 160 -11.97 38.72 20.62
C THR A 160 -13.23 39.32 21.20
N VAL A 161 -13.14 39.85 22.42
CA VAL A 161 -14.17 40.74 22.95
C VAL A 161 -13.77 42.16 22.56
N PRO A 162 -14.53 42.87 21.71
CA PRO A 162 -14.16 44.20 21.25
C PRO A 162 -13.90 45.14 22.44
N GLY A 163 -12.78 45.88 22.40
CA GLY A 163 -12.35 46.76 23.50
C GLY A 163 -11.66 46.05 24.69
N CYS A 164 -11.64 44.72 24.73
CA CYS A 164 -11.09 43.92 25.84
C CYS A 164 -9.92 43.01 25.37
N SER A 165 -9.79 41.80 25.92
CA SER A 165 -8.76 40.82 25.60
C SER A 165 -9.15 39.86 24.49
N THR A 166 -8.14 39.40 23.75
CA THR A 166 -8.25 38.29 22.78
C THR A 166 -7.69 37.03 23.41
N VAL A 167 -8.43 35.93 23.26
CA VAL A 167 -7.94 34.57 23.53
C VAL A 167 -7.72 33.89 22.19
N SER A 168 -6.63 33.13 22.06
CA SER A 168 -6.28 32.44 20.83
C SER A 168 -5.97 30.97 21.10
N LEU A 169 -6.23 30.16 20.09
CA LEU A 169 -5.97 28.73 20.06
C LEU A 169 -5.23 28.40 18.77
N ASP A 170 -4.07 27.77 18.88
CA ASP A 170 -3.30 27.36 17.72
C ASP A 170 -4.00 26.20 17.01
N LEU A 171 -4.07 26.24 15.68
CA LEU A 171 -4.67 25.19 14.86
C LEU A 171 -3.61 24.59 13.96
N VAL A 172 -3.60 23.26 13.84
CA VAL A 172 -2.79 22.59 12.84
C VAL A 172 -3.61 21.56 12.07
N ALA A 173 -3.58 21.72 10.76
CA ALA A 173 -4.22 20.86 9.79
C ALA A 173 -3.21 19.82 9.32
N VAL A 174 -3.55 18.54 9.51
CA VAL A 174 -2.71 17.40 9.13
C VAL A 174 -3.47 16.51 8.15
N PRO A 175 -2.80 15.79 7.24
CA PRO A 175 -3.49 14.76 6.47
C PRO A 175 -4.08 13.70 7.42
N PRO A 176 -5.20 13.06 7.05
CA PRO A 176 -5.71 11.90 7.78
C PRO A 176 -4.59 10.86 7.98
N ALA A 177 -4.41 10.41 9.21
CA ALA A 177 -3.41 9.40 9.53
C ALA A 177 -4.10 8.03 9.63
N PRO A 178 -3.56 6.98 8.98
CA PRO A 178 -4.01 5.63 9.27
C PRO A 178 -3.74 5.31 10.75
N LEU A 179 -4.71 4.67 11.39
CA LEU A 179 -4.71 4.34 12.80
C LEU A 179 -4.44 2.85 13.02
N VAL A 180 -4.68 2.02 12.00
CA VAL A 180 -4.40 0.58 12.01
C VAL A 180 -3.02 0.32 11.44
N GLY A 181 -2.30 -0.64 12.04
CA GLY A 181 -0.98 -1.02 11.57
C GLY A 181 -0.38 -2.21 12.30
N VAL A 182 0.95 -2.32 12.21
CA VAL A 182 1.76 -3.33 12.87
C VAL A 182 2.67 -2.64 13.88
N ALA A 183 2.53 -2.97 15.16
CA ALA A 183 3.48 -2.53 16.18
C ALA A 183 4.85 -3.21 15.98
N MET A 184 5.92 -2.43 16.14
CA MET A 184 7.31 -2.86 15.89
C MET A 184 8.18 -2.63 17.12
N ASP A 185 9.18 -3.50 17.31
CA ASP A 185 10.14 -3.40 18.42
C ASP A 185 11.27 -2.38 18.17
N GLN A 186 11.27 -1.73 17.00
CA GLN A 186 12.26 -0.75 16.54
C GLN A 186 11.57 0.32 15.70
N ALA A 187 12.22 1.46 15.51
CA ALA A 187 11.72 2.55 14.66
C ALA A 187 11.27 2.02 13.27
N PRO A 188 10.09 2.46 12.76
CA PRO A 188 9.25 3.55 13.27
C PRO A 188 8.33 3.21 14.46
N TRP A 189 8.48 2.03 15.09
CA TRP A 189 7.68 1.52 16.23
C TRP A 189 6.23 1.16 15.88
N PHE A 190 5.70 1.73 14.81
CA PHE A 190 4.39 1.42 14.26
C PHE A 190 4.42 1.64 12.75
N GLU A 191 3.98 0.64 11.99
CA GLU A 191 3.93 0.67 10.52
C GLU A 191 2.48 0.59 10.05
N THR A 192 2.05 1.61 9.30
CA THR A 192 0.67 1.80 8.84
C THR A 192 0.47 1.48 7.36
N ALA A 193 1.53 1.15 6.62
CA ALA A 193 1.45 0.90 5.18
C ALA A 193 0.79 -0.44 4.78
N TRP A 194 0.04 -1.09 5.68
CA TRP A 194 -0.51 -2.43 5.45
C TRP A 194 -2.03 -2.45 5.67
N ASP A 195 -2.74 -2.83 4.62
CA ASP A 195 -4.19 -2.87 4.52
C ASP A 195 -4.75 -4.28 4.75
N LEU A 196 -3.92 -5.30 5.01
CA LEU A 196 -4.37 -6.68 5.18
C LEU A 196 -4.11 -7.25 6.60
N VAL A 197 -5.16 -7.78 7.22
CA VAL A 197 -5.10 -8.47 8.53
C VAL A 197 -5.76 -9.84 8.45
N ASN A 198 -5.21 -10.86 9.10
CA ASN A 198 -5.90 -12.16 9.16
C ASN A 198 -7.14 -12.06 10.07
N ALA A 199 -8.28 -12.53 9.56
CA ALA A 199 -9.49 -12.65 10.34
C ALA A 199 -9.30 -13.60 11.53
N GLY A 200 -9.86 -13.24 12.69
CA GLY A 200 -9.66 -13.98 13.95
C GLY A 200 -8.30 -13.73 14.62
N GLN A 201 -7.46 -12.83 14.09
CA GLN A 201 -6.29 -12.28 14.77
C GLN A 201 -6.55 -10.84 15.22
N ASP A 202 -5.63 -10.27 15.99
CA ASP A 202 -5.75 -8.89 16.45
C ASP A 202 -5.10 -7.92 15.44
N ALA A 203 -5.77 -6.81 15.16
CA ALA A 203 -5.16 -5.64 14.52
C ALA A 203 -4.52 -4.75 15.61
N SER A 204 -3.43 -4.05 15.30
CA SER A 204 -2.87 -3.04 16.22
C SER A 204 -3.39 -1.67 15.85
N VAL A 205 -3.76 -0.89 16.86
CA VAL A 205 -4.28 0.47 16.72
C VAL A 205 -3.40 1.43 17.51
N LEU A 206 -2.95 2.51 16.87
CA LEU A 206 -2.19 3.56 17.53
C LEU A 206 -2.70 4.93 17.10
N VAL A 207 -2.83 5.84 18.08
CA VAL A 207 -2.99 7.27 17.83
C VAL A 207 -1.63 7.90 18.08
N ASP A 208 -1.01 8.45 17.04
CA ASP A 208 0.34 9.03 17.15
C ASP A 208 0.33 10.24 18.11
N PRO A 209 1.04 10.17 19.26
CA PRO A 209 1.08 11.26 20.24
C PRO A 209 1.82 12.50 19.75
N ASP A 210 2.73 12.37 18.78
CA ASP A 210 3.47 13.50 18.19
C ASP A 210 2.61 14.27 17.19
N ILE A 211 1.69 13.59 16.52
CA ILE A 211 0.67 14.23 15.66
C ILE A 211 -0.44 14.81 16.54
N HIS A 212 -1.04 14.01 17.41
CA HIS A 212 -2.21 14.36 18.22
C HIS A 212 -1.83 14.85 19.63
N THR A 213 -0.86 15.76 19.70
CA THR A 213 -0.38 16.37 20.96
C THR A 213 -1.47 17.05 21.79
N ASP A 214 -2.56 17.47 21.15
CA ASP A 214 -3.74 18.07 21.79
C ASP A 214 -4.57 17.06 22.61
N ARG A 215 -4.32 15.76 22.41
CA ARG A 215 -5.04 14.66 23.07
C ARG A 215 -4.15 13.86 24.03
N LEU A 216 -2.98 14.37 24.41
CA LEU A 216 -2.10 13.66 25.36
C LEU A 216 -2.80 13.38 26.69
N GLY A 217 -2.64 12.15 27.19
CA GLY A 217 -3.25 11.68 28.43
C GLY A 217 -4.76 11.43 28.38
N THR A 218 -5.41 11.62 27.22
CA THR A 218 -6.82 11.27 27.04
C THR A 218 -6.97 9.78 26.75
N THR A 219 -8.14 9.23 27.12
CA THR A 219 -8.52 7.84 26.84
C THR A 219 -9.60 7.80 25.77
N PHE A 220 -9.63 6.74 24.98
CA PHE A 220 -10.62 6.52 23.92
C PHE A 220 -11.14 5.09 23.92
N ASP A 221 -12.27 4.87 23.24
CA ASP A 221 -12.79 3.56 22.86
C ASP A 221 -12.50 3.36 21.35
N ALA A 222 -11.62 2.41 21.00
CA ALA A 222 -11.38 2.01 19.61
C ALA A 222 -12.46 1.02 19.17
N VAL A 223 -13.24 1.39 18.17
CA VAL A 223 -14.41 0.66 17.71
C VAL A 223 -14.24 0.23 16.26
N LEU A 224 -14.29 -1.08 16.02
CA LEU A 224 -14.22 -1.67 14.70
C LEU A 224 -15.64 -1.87 14.13
N VAL A 225 -15.91 -1.35 12.94
CA VAL A 225 -17.21 -1.47 12.24
C VAL A 225 -17.02 -1.94 10.80
N PRO A 226 -17.96 -2.70 10.21
CA PRO A 226 -17.91 -3.00 8.78
C PRO A 226 -17.84 -1.69 7.98
N HIS A 227 -17.00 -1.66 6.94
CA HIS A 227 -16.77 -0.45 6.15
C HIS A 227 -18.09 0.17 5.66
N ARG A 228 -18.19 1.49 5.78
CA ARG A 228 -19.34 2.30 5.35
C ARG A 228 -18.85 3.40 4.43
N SER A 229 -19.63 3.70 3.40
CA SER A 229 -19.36 4.85 2.55
C SER A 229 -19.50 6.16 3.33
N ALA A 230 -18.92 7.25 2.82
CA ALA A 230 -19.12 8.58 3.40
C ALA A 230 -20.61 8.98 3.54
N GLU A 231 -21.47 8.56 2.60
CA GLU A 231 -22.92 8.82 2.66
C GLU A 231 -23.58 8.01 3.79
N ASP A 232 -23.17 6.75 3.98
CA ASP A 232 -23.68 5.89 5.05
C ASP A 232 -23.26 6.43 6.43
N TRP A 233 -22.03 6.91 6.56
CA TRP A 233 -21.55 7.56 7.78
C TRP A 233 -22.32 8.84 8.11
N ALA A 234 -22.58 9.68 7.11
CA ALA A 234 -23.38 10.90 7.29
C ALA A 234 -24.85 10.58 7.66
N ALA A 235 -25.40 9.49 7.14
CA ALA A 235 -26.77 9.07 7.41
C ALA A 235 -26.93 8.43 8.81
N ASP A 236 -25.95 7.64 9.24
CA ASP A 236 -25.94 6.98 10.56
C ASP A 236 -24.52 6.96 11.16
N PRO A 237 -24.17 7.94 12.02
CA PRO A 237 -22.89 7.96 12.72
C PRO A 237 -22.86 7.01 13.93
N SER A 238 -23.89 6.19 14.15
CA SER A 238 -23.93 5.27 15.29
C SER A 238 -22.89 4.17 15.20
N LEU A 239 -22.14 4.00 16.29
CA LEU A 239 -21.21 2.89 16.54
C LEU A 239 -21.89 1.73 17.27
N ALA A 240 -23.21 1.79 17.51
CA ALA A 240 -23.94 0.73 18.23
C ALA A 240 -23.94 -0.63 17.51
N THR A 241 -23.60 -0.66 16.22
CA THR A 241 -23.36 -1.91 15.46
C THR A 241 -21.88 -2.32 15.45
N GLY A 242 -21.03 -1.61 16.19
CA GLY A 242 -19.61 -1.92 16.34
C GLY A 242 -19.42 -3.32 16.90
N VAL A 243 -18.53 -4.06 16.25
CA VAL A 243 -18.37 -5.49 16.52
C VAL A 243 -17.45 -5.70 17.72
N VAL A 244 -16.48 -4.79 17.90
CA VAL A 244 -15.46 -4.86 18.94
C VAL A 244 -15.14 -3.45 19.44
N THR A 245 -15.04 -3.28 20.76
CA THR A 245 -14.63 -2.03 21.41
C THR A 245 -13.50 -2.31 22.41
N VAL A 246 -12.38 -1.60 22.29
CA VAL A 246 -11.23 -1.72 23.20
C VAL A 246 -10.78 -0.34 23.69
N GLN A 247 -10.45 -0.23 24.98
CA GLN A 247 -9.98 1.04 25.56
C GLN A 247 -8.49 1.26 25.30
N GLY A 248 -8.13 2.51 24.97
CA GLY A 248 -6.76 2.97 24.77
C GLY A 248 -6.48 4.35 25.35
N SER A 249 -5.23 4.81 25.23
CA SER A 249 -4.83 6.19 25.50
C SER A 249 -3.81 6.68 24.48
N VAL A 250 -3.77 7.98 24.22
CA VAL A 250 -2.90 8.59 23.18
C VAL A 250 -1.42 8.52 23.56
N ASP A 251 -1.12 8.65 24.84
CA ASP A 251 0.23 8.47 25.40
C ASP A 251 0.59 7.01 25.69
N GLY A 252 -0.32 6.09 25.33
CA GLY A 252 -0.19 4.66 25.55
C GLY A 252 0.56 3.93 24.45
N ALA A 253 0.83 2.65 24.69
CA ALA A 253 1.27 1.75 23.62
C ALA A 253 0.10 1.45 22.67
N ALA A 254 0.41 0.94 21.48
CA ALA A 254 -0.60 0.44 20.55
C ALA A 254 -1.53 -0.58 21.23
N VAL A 255 -2.82 -0.49 20.91
CA VAL A 255 -3.88 -1.33 21.47
C VAL A 255 -4.24 -2.43 20.48
N SER A 256 -4.40 -3.66 20.97
CA SER A 256 -4.83 -4.79 20.15
C SER A 256 -6.36 -4.84 20.05
N VAL A 257 -6.89 -4.78 18.83
CA VAL A 257 -8.32 -4.88 18.52
C VAL A 257 -8.59 -6.21 17.83
N PRO A 258 -9.33 -7.14 18.46
CA PRO A 258 -9.69 -8.41 17.84
C PRO A 258 -10.46 -8.22 16.53
N VAL A 259 -9.96 -8.82 15.44
CA VAL A 259 -10.68 -8.84 14.15
C VAL A 259 -11.59 -10.07 14.11
N PRO A 260 -12.89 -9.92 13.86
CA PRO A 260 -13.81 -11.04 13.78
C PRO A 260 -13.40 -12.09 12.73
N SER A 261 -13.67 -13.37 13.00
CA SER A 261 -13.51 -14.42 11.99
C SER A 261 -14.55 -14.26 10.88
N LEU A 262 -14.15 -14.50 9.64
CA LEU A 262 -15.06 -14.47 8.51
C LEU A 262 -15.89 -15.75 8.38
N PRO A 263 -17.11 -15.67 7.83
CA PRO A 263 -17.84 -16.84 7.36
C PRO A 263 -17.00 -17.65 6.34
N PRO A 264 -17.15 -18.98 6.27
CA PRO A 264 -16.37 -19.82 5.34
C PRO A 264 -16.49 -19.47 3.85
N ALA A 265 -17.55 -18.75 3.46
CA ALA A 265 -17.82 -18.34 2.09
C ALA A 265 -17.21 -16.99 1.71
N GLU A 266 -16.63 -16.27 2.67
CA GLU A 266 -16.17 -14.89 2.53
C GLU A 266 -14.64 -14.85 2.57
N LEU A 267 -14.03 -14.35 1.49
CA LEU A 267 -12.57 -14.27 1.38
C LEU A 267 -12.02 -13.05 2.12
N LEU A 268 -12.69 -11.90 1.95
CA LEU A 268 -12.30 -10.61 2.47
C LEU A 268 -13.51 -9.88 3.06
N GLN A 269 -13.27 -9.10 4.11
CA GLN A 269 -14.23 -8.15 4.64
C GLN A 269 -13.53 -6.83 4.96
N ALA A 270 -14.07 -5.73 4.47
CA ALA A 270 -13.55 -4.37 4.70
C ALA A 270 -14.06 -3.80 6.03
N TRP A 271 -13.19 -3.10 6.76
CA TRP A 271 -13.48 -2.53 8.07
C TRP A 271 -13.06 -1.06 8.14
N ASP A 272 -13.86 -0.27 8.85
CA ASP A 272 -13.48 1.06 9.33
C ASP A 272 -13.14 0.98 10.82
N LEU A 273 -12.24 1.84 11.27
CA LEU A 273 -11.90 2.01 12.67
C LEU A 273 -12.23 3.43 13.13
N VAL A 274 -13.03 3.52 14.19
CA VAL A 274 -13.32 4.78 14.87
C VAL A 274 -12.63 4.80 16.22
N VAL A 275 -11.89 5.87 16.50
CA VAL A 275 -11.36 6.17 17.83
C VAL A 275 -12.31 7.20 18.47
N ASP A 276 -13.22 6.68 19.30
CA ASP A 276 -14.27 7.43 20.00
C ASP A 276 -13.70 7.99 21.31
N PHE A 277 -13.40 9.29 21.33
CA PHE A 277 -12.89 9.99 22.52
C PHE A 277 -14.00 10.42 23.47
N GLY A 278 -15.21 10.69 22.96
CA GLY A 278 -16.39 11.05 23.74
C GLY A 278 -16.98 9.86 24.51
N ARG A 279 -16.73 8.65 24.00
CA ARG A 279 -17.15 7.36 24.54
C ARG A 279 -18.66 7.21 24.64
N ASP A 280 -19.35 7.80 23.68
CA ASP A 280 -20.81 7.82 23.61
C ASP A 280 -21.37 6.87 22.53
N GLY A 281 -20.48 6.19 21.81
CA GLY A 281 -20.85 5.21 20.79
C GLY A 281 -21.36 5.85 19.50
N ARG A 282 -20.88 7.05 19.17
CA ARG A 282 -21.15 7.76 17.93
C ARG A 282 -19.84 8.27 17.33
N LEU A 283 -19.80 8.43 16.01
CA LEU A 283 -18.76 9.19 15.33
C LEU A 283 -19.15 10.67 15.41
N ASP A 284 -18.51 11.42 16.30
CA ASP A 284 -18.79 12.84 16.53
C ASP A 284 -17.56 13.72 16.21
N PRO A 285 -17.75 15.03 15.99
CA PRO A 285 -16.64 15.95 15.73
C PRO A 285 -15.58 15.90 16.84
N GLY A 286 -14.35 15.54 16.46
CA GLY A 286 -13.22 15.36 17.38
C GLY A 286 -12.78 13.91 17.60
N ASP A 287 -13.57 12.93 17.18
CA ASP A 287 -13.12 11.55 17.00
C ASP A 287 -12.16 11.43 15.82
N LEU A 288 -11.44 10.31 15.75
CA LEU A 288 -10.63 9.97 14.58
C LEU A 288 -11.27 8.79 13.85
N LEU A 289 -11.25 8.84 12.52
CA LEU A 289 -11.78 7.80 11.65
C LEU A 289 -10.70 7.35 10.68
N ASP A 290 -10.29 6.09 10.77
CA ASP A 290 -9.60 5.42 9.69
C ASP A 290 -10.67 4.68 8.87
N GLY A 291 -10.87 5.07 7.62
CA GLY A 291 -12.06 4.71 6.85
C GLY A 291 -12.61 5.86 5.99
N LEU A 292 -13.90 5.78 5.67
CA LEU A 292 -14.73 6.75 4.93
C LEU A 292 -14.82 6.50 3.41
N ASP A 293 -13.85 7.00 2.63
CA ASP A 293 -13.82 6.79 1.17
C ASP A 293 -13.20 5.43 0.82
N GLU A 294 -12.22 5.00 1.61
CA GLU A 294 -11.59 3.68 1.57
C GLU A 294 -11.67 3.08 2.98
N PRO A 295 -11.65 1.75 3.13
CA PRO A 295 -11.61 1.12 4.45
C PRO A 295 -10.27 1.35 5.15
N ALA A 296 -10.27 1.25 6.49
CA ALA A 296 -9.03 1.23 7.28
C ALA A 296 -8.15 0.02 6.93
N PHE A 297 -8.78 -1.14 6.76
CA PHE A 297 -8.12 -2.38 6.31
C PHE A 297 -9.15 -3.41 5.85
N GLN A 298 -8.65 -4.49 5.25
CA GLN A 298 -9.41 -5.69 4.91
C GLN A 298 -8.95 -6.88 5.75
N ALA A 299 -9.92 -7.56 6.36
CA ALA A 299 -9.69 -8.84 7.01
C ALA A 299 -9.71 -9.97 5.98
N VAL A 300 -8.76 -10.90 6.03
CA VAL A 300 -8.69 -12.07 5.14
C VAL A 300 -8.95 -13.38 5.89
N GLY A 301 -9.77 -14.24 5.29
CA GLY A 301 -10.04 -15.58 5.80
C GLY A 301 -8.90 -16.57 5.58
N ASP A 302 -9.15 -17.85 5.88
CA ASP A 302 -8.21 -18.93 5.57
C ASP A 302 -8.19 -19.21 4.07
N LEU A 303 -7.19 -18.66 3.38
CA LEU A 303 -6.99 -18.82 1.93
C LEU A 303 -6.75 -20.28 1.50
N ALA A 304 -6.41 -21.20 2.42
CA ALA A 304 -6.29 -22.63 2.09
C ALA A 304 -7.62 -23.38 2.18
N ALA A 305 -8.64 -22.78 2.81
CA ALA A 305 -9.95 -23.38 2.96
C ALA A 305 -10.67 -23.50 1.60
N PRO A 306 -11.51 -24.53 1.40
CA PRO A 306 -12.41 -24.57 0.25
C PRO A 306 -13.34 -23.36 0.25
N GLY A 307 -13.59 -22.82 -0.93
CA GLY A 307 -14.56 -21.75 -1.14
C GLY A 307 -16.01 -22.24 -1.05
N PRO A 308 -16.98 -21.34 -1.35
CA PRO A 308 -18.41 -21.60 -1.13
C PRO A 308 -19.02 -22.62 -2.10
N TYR A 309 -18.36 -22.94 -3.21
CA TYR A 309 -18.91 -23.81 -4.25
C TYR A 309 -18.44 -25.25 -4.14
N THR A 310 -19.25 -26.18 -4.66
CA THR A 310 -18.93 -27.60 -4.64
C THR A 310 -18.17 -27.97 -5.91
N PRO A 311 -16.89 -28.38 -5.85
CA PRO A 311 -16.17 -28.78 -7.05
C PRO A 311 -16.73 -30.09 -7.64
N VAL A 312 -16.93 -30.12 -8.95
CA VAL A 312 -17.15 -31.34 -9.74
C VAL A 312 -15.98 -31.56 -10.68
N ARG A 313 -15.68 -32.83 -10.96
CA ARG A 313 -14.60 -33.26 -11.84
C ARG A 313 -15.16 -34.01 -13.05
N GLY A 314 -14.63 -33.74 -14.23
CA GLY A 314 -14.91 -34.47 -15.47
C GLY A 314 -13.64 -34.80 -16.23
N ASP A 315 -13.52 -36.04 -16.68
CA ASP A 315 -12.42 -36.48 -17.53
C ASP A 315 -12.81 -36.31 -19.02
N VAL A 316 -11.92 -35.72 -19.81
CA VAL A 316 -12.07 -35.53 -21.25
C VAL A 316 -11.10 -36.49 -21.94
N ASP A 317 -11.65 -37.60 -22.46
CA ASP A 317 -10.90 -38.62 -23.18
C ASP A 317 -11.15 -38.52 -24.69
N VAL A 318 -10.18 -37.94 -25.41
CA VAL A 318 -10.24 -37.86 -26.87
C VAL A 318 -9.77 -39.18 -27.49
N GLN A 319 -10.64 -39.79 -28.31
CA GLN A 319 -10.31 -41.02 -29.01
C GLN A 319 -9.24 -40.77 -30.07
N ASN A 320 -8.23 -41.64 -30.09
CA ASN A 320 -7.09 -41.59 -31.01
C ASN A 320 -6.17 -40.37 -30.88
N ASP A 321 -6.38 -39.49 -29.90
CA ASP A 321 -5.42 -38.45 -29.54
C ASP A 321 -5.26 -38.37 -28.02
N THR A 322 -4.27 -39.11 -27.52
CA THR A 322 -4.04 -39.13 -26.08
C THR A 322 -3.51 -37.81 -25.54
N TRP A 323 -2.95 -36.94 -26.38
CA TRP A 323 -2.39 -35.67 -25.94
C TRP A 323 -3.45 -34.61 -25.72
N LEU A 324 -4.69 -34.86 -26.14
CA LEU A 324 -5.86 -34.05 -25.82
C LEU A 324 -6.63 -34.57 -24.60
N HIS A 325 -6.04 -35.47 -23.80
CA HIS A 325 -6.65 -35.96 -22.56
C HIS A 325 -6.56 -34.89 -21.47
N GLN A 326 -7.67 -34.63 -20.79
CA GLN A 326 -7.76 -33.57 -19.78
C GLN A 326 -8.60 -34.01 -18.58
N VAL A 327 -8.37 -33.37 -17.44
CA VAL A 327 -9.34 -33.32 -16.34
C VAL A 327 -9.79 -31.89 -16.18
N VAL A 328 -11.09 -31.70 -16.04
CA VAL A 328 -11.71 -30.39 -15.83
C VAL A 328 -12.44 -30.38 -14.49
N TYR A 329 -12.22 -29.32 -13.71
CA TYR A 329 -12.86 -29.02 -12.44
C TYR A 329 -13.69 -27.75 -12.60
N ALA A 330 -14.90 -27.73 -12.05
CA ALA A 330 -15.77 -26.56 -12.07
C ALA A 330 -16.70 -26.57 -10.85
N PRO A 331 -17.29 -25.42 -10.47
CA PRO A 331 -18.43 -25.39 -9.55
C PRO A 331 -19.59 -26.25 -10.06
N ALA A 332 -20.19 -27.07 -9.21
CA ALA A 332 -21.47 -27.73 -9.51
C ALA A 332 -22.58 -26.69 -9.81
N GLU A 333 -22.44 -25.51 -9.21
CA GLU A 333 -23.35 -24.38 -9.27
C GLU A 333 -23.12 -23.46 -10.49
N ILE A 334 -22.21 -23.81 -11.40
CA ILE A 334 -21.74 -22.94 -12.51
C ILE A 334 -22.85 -22.27 -13.33
N ALA A 335 -23.99 -22.95 -13.51
CA ALA A 335 -25.15 -22.41 -14.23
C ALA A 335 -25.71 -21.09 -13.63
N ALA A 336 -25.46 -20.84 -12.34
CA ALA A 336 -25.91 -19.63 -11.64
C ALA A 336 -24.83 -18.55 -11.51
N LEU A 337 -23.59 -18.82 -11.96
CA LEU A 337 -22.42 -17.96 -11.69
C LEU A 337 -21.99 -17.11 -12.91
N GLY A 338 -22.68 -17.21 -14.04
CA GLY A 338 -22.28 -16.55 -15.28
C GLY A 338 -21.09 -17.26 -15.95
N THR A 339 -20.22 -16.50 -16.60
CA THR A 339 -18.96 -16.99 -17.18
C THR A 339 -17.84 -16.90 -16.15
N LEU A 340 -17.07 -17.98 -15.99
CA LEU A 340 -15.98 -18.08 -15.02
C LEU A 340 -14.61 -18.06 -15.71
N PRO A 341 -13.57 -17.46 -15.09
CA PRO A 341 -12.22 -17.51 -15.63
C PRO A 341 -11.69 -18.94 -15.74
N LEU A 342 -10.80 -19.17 -16.71
CA LEU A 342 -10.16 -20.46 -16.96
C LEU A 342 -8.75 -20.51 -16.36
N VAL A 343 -8.47 -21.53 -15.56
CA VAL A 343 -7.11 -21.86 -15.09
C VAL A 343 -6.62 -23.12 -15.80
N VAL A 344 -5.47 -23.05 -16.44
CA VAL A 344 -4.85 -24.16 -17.19
C VAL A 344 -3.66 -24.68 -16.41
N ILE A 345 -3.57 -25.99 -16.20
CA ILE A 345 -2.45 -26.65 -15.52
C ILE A 345 -1.75 -27.60 -16.49
N SER A 346 -0.48 -27.32 -16.76
CA SER A 346 0.38 -28.07 -17.66
C SER A 346 1.45 -28.85 -16.88
N HIS A 347 1.33 -30.18 -16.82
CA HIS A 347 2.21 -30.99 -15.97
C HIS A 347 3.64 -31.15 -16.51
N GLY A 348 4.55 -31.55 -15.62
CA GLY A 348 5.97 -31.82 -15.91
C GLY A 348 6.28 -33.20 -16.47
N ASN A 349 7.57 -33.42 -16.80
CA ASN A 349 8.03 -34.73 -17.28
C ASN A 349 7.97 -35.77 -16.16
N GLY A 350 7.40 -36.95 -16.46
CA GLY A 350 7.18 -37.99 -15.44
C GLY A 350 6.03 -37.68 -14.46
N HIS A 351 5.35 -36.54 -14.62
CA HIS A 351 4.14 -36.21 -13.88
C HIS A 351 2.90 -36.72 -14.63
N ASP A 352 1.80 -36.87 -13.90
CA ASP A 352 0.48 -37.14 -14.47
C ASP A 352 -0.43 -35.93 -14.25
N TYR A 353 -1.26 -35.60 -15.25
CA TYR A 353 -2.19 -34.46 -15.20
C TYR A 353 -3.26 -34.61 -14.12
N HIS A 354 -3.56 -35.82 -13.67
CA HIS A 354 -4.47 -36.06 -12.54
C HIS A 354 -3.89 -35.62 -11.18
N TRP A 355 -2.58 -35.36 -11.08
CA TRP A 355 -1.92 -35.14 -9.78
C TRP A 355 -2.13 -33.75 -9.17
N TYR A 356 -2.86 -32.88 -9.86
CA TYR A 356 -3.16 -31.52 -9.43
C TYR A 356 -4.59 -31.37 -8.88
N ASP A 357 -5.27 -32.48 -8.57
CA ASP A 357 -6.61 -32.50 -7.95
C ASP A 357 -6.72 -31.52 -6.76
N TYR A 358 -5.67 -31.39 -5.93
CA TYR A 358 -5.70 -30.51 -4.75
C TYR A 358 -5.89 -29.03 -5.12
N LEU A 359 -5.29 -28.58 -6.23
CA LEU A 359 -5.35 -27.21 -6.70
C LEU A 359 -6.59 -27.01 -7.58
N GLY A 360 -6.88 -27.98 -8.46
CA GLY A 360 -8.08 -27.97 -9.30
C GLY A 360 -9.37 -27.89 -8.49
N ASN A 361 -9.53 -28.72 -7.47
CA ASN A 361 -10.69 -28.65 -6.58
C ASN A 361 -10.72 -27.36 -5.76
N HIS A 362 -9.57 -26.86 -5.32
CA HIS A 362 -9.53 -25.66 -4.49
C HIS A 362 -9.95 -24.42 -5.29
N LEU A 363 -9.36 -24.17 -6.46
CA LEU A 363 -9.78 -23.05 -7.30
C LEU A 363 -11.22 -23.23 -7.80
N ALA A 364 -11.64 -24.43 -8.18
CA ALA A 364 -13.04 -24.66 -8.53
C ALA A 364 -14.02 -24.34 -7.39
N SER A 365 -13.64 -24.57 -6.12
CA SER A 365 -14.48 -24.18 -4.98
C SER A 365 -14.62 -22.67 -4.80
N TRP A 366 -13.72 -21.87 -5.39
CA TRP A 366 -13.72 -20.41 -5.37
C TRP A 366 -14.30 -19.76 -6.63
N GLY A 367 -14.81 -20.56 -7.58
CA GLY A 367 -15.50 -20.02 -8.76
C GLY A 367 -14.63 -19.96 -10.02
N TYR A 368 -13.66 -20.86 -10.15
CA TYR A 368 -12.85 -21.00 -11.36
C TYR A 368 -13.19 -22.27 -12.13
N VAL A 369 -13.08 -22.25 -13.46
CA VAL A 369 -12.98 -23.48 -14.25
C VAL A 369 -11.51 -23.82 -14.37
N VAL A 370 -11.12 -25.01 -13.93
CA VAL A 370 -9.72 -25.45 -13.96
C VAL A 370 -9.58 -26.64 -14.89
N MET A 371 -8.65 -26.58 -15.82
CA MET A 371 -8.29 -27.70 -16.68
C MET A 371 -6.85 -28.10 -16.39
N SER A 372 -6.61 -29.40 -16.16
CA SER A 372 -5.28 -30.00 -16.14
C SER A 372 -5.18 -30.98 -17.31
N HIS A 373 -4.19 -30.82 -18.19
CA HIS A 373 -4.09 -31.62 -19.41
C HIS A 373 -2.87 -32.51 -19.44
N LYS A 374 -3.00 -33.65 -20.14
CA LYS A 374 -1.85 -34.46 -20.51
C LYS A 374 -0.91 -33.66 -21.41
N ASN A 375 0.37 -33.70 -21.10
CA ASN A 375 1.36 -32.80 -21.64
C ASN A 375 2.52 -33.58 -22.27
N ASN A 376 2.85 -33.27 -23.53
CA ASN A 376 3.92 -33.96 -24.23
C ASN A 376 5.28 -33.33 -23.93
N THR A 377 5.87 -33.75 -22.81
CA THR A 377 7.13 -33.21 -22.28
C THR A 377 8.39 -33.91 -22.83
N MET A 378 8.22 -34.88 -23.74
CA MET A 378 9.29 -35.61 -24.43
C MET A 378 9.02 -35.58 -25.95
N PRO A 379 9.76 -34.79 -26.74
CA PRO A 379 11.18 -34.49 -26.55
C PRO A 379 11.53 -33.32 -25.62
N GLY A 380 10.62 -32.40 -25.28
CA GLY A 380 10.97 -31.30 -24.39
C GLY A 380 9.89 -30.23 -24.22
N PRO A 381 10.24 -29.06 -23.64
CA PRO A 381 9.31 -27.96 -23.40
C PRO A 381 8.65 -27.40 -24.66
N MET A 382 9.32 -27.46 -25.81
CA MET A 382 8.74 -27.00 -27.09
C MET A 382 7.52 -27.81 -27.51
N THR A 383 7.50 -29.13 -27.23
CA THR A 383 6.32 -29.97 -27.49
C THR A 383 5.28 -29.83 -26.39
N ALA A 384 5.71 -29.58 -25.15
CA ALA A 384 4.81 -29.27 -24.05
C ALA A 384 4.00 -28.01 -24.36
N ALA A 385 4.66 -26.95 -24.86
CA ALA A 385 4.03 -25.72 -25.29
C ALA A 385 2.97 -25.95 -26.38
N THR A 386 3.27 -26.80 -27.37
CA THR A 386 2.28 -27.16 -28.40
C THR A 386 1.08 -27.87 -27.79
N THR A 387 1.29 -28.83 -26.88
CA THR A 387 0.16 -29.50 -26.23
C THR A 387 -0.63 -28.59 -25.31
N THR A 388 -0.02 -27.59 -24.65
CA THR A 388 -0.77 -26.55 -23.93
C THR A 388 -1.70 -25.81 -24.90
N LEU A 389 -1.16 -25.33 -26.02
CA LEU A 389 -1.93 -24.58 -27.01
C LEU A 389 -3.13 -25.39 -27.54
N ASP A 390 -2.85 -26.63 -27.95
CA ASP A 390 -3.84 -27.54 -28.54
C ASP A 390 -4.93 -27.94 -27.53
N ASN A 391 -4.58 -28.16 -26.26
CA ASN A 391 -5.55 -28.55 -25.24
C ASN A 391 -6.49 -27.41 -24.84
N VAL A 392 -5.97 -26.19 -24.71
CA VAL A 392 -6.79 -25.01 -24.43
C VAL A 392 -7.75 -24.76 -25.59
N ASP A 393 -7.25 -24.81 -26.83
CA ASP A 393 -8.08 -24.64 -28.03
C ASP A 393 -9.15 -25.73 -28.13
N HIS A 394 -8.76 -26.98 -27.87
CA HIS A 394 -9.68 -28.11 -27.86
C HIS A 394 -10.78 -27.96 -26.80
N LEU A 395 -10.43 -27.57 -25.56
CA LEU A 395 -11.41 -27.38 -24.50
C LEU A 395 -12.44 -26.32 -24.90
N LEU A 396 -11.97 -25.13 -25.30
CA LEU A 396 -12.82 -23.99 -25.66
C LEU A 396 -13.71 -24.31 -26.86
N GLY A 397 -13.19 -25.05 -27.85
CA GLY A 397 -13.98 -25.50 -29.00
C GLY A 397 -15.00 -26.61 -28.69
N ASN A 398 -14.96 -27.24 -27.51
CA ASN A 398 -15.76 -28.43 -27.18
C ASN A 398 -16.52 -28.35 -25.84
N LEU A 399 -16.70 -27.14 -25.27
CA LEU A 399 -17.39 -26.92 -23.99
C LEU A 399 -18.77 -27.60 -23.90
N GLY A 400 -19.52 -27.65 -25.00
CA GLY A 400 -20.82 -28.32 -25.11
C GLY A 400 -20.82 -29.84 -24.90
N THR A 401 -19.66 -30.48 -24.78
CA THR A 401 -19.52 -31.93 -24.55
C THR A 401 -18.88 -32.26 -23.20
N VAL A 402 -18.10 -31.33 -22.64
CA VAL A 402 -17.38 -31.52 -21.37
C VAL A 402 -18.36 -31.40 -20.20
N LEU A 403 -18.21 -32.27 -19.19
CA LEU A 403 -19.11 -32.34 -18.03
C LEU A 403 -20.59 -32.46 -18.43
N GLY A 404 -20.89 -33.16 -19.53
CA GLY A 404 -22.26 -33.28 -20.02
C GLY A 404 -22.84 -31.97 -20.58
N GLY A 405 -21.98 -31.03 -21.00
CA GLY A 405 -22.34 -29.74 -21.59
C GLY A 405 -22.52 -28.61 -20.57
N GLN A 406 -22.20 -28.83 -19.30
CA GLN A 406 -22.39 -27.83 -18.24
C GLN A 406 -21.49 -26.59 -18.39
N LEU A 407 -20.40 -26.67 -19.15
CA LEU A 407 -19.47 -25.56 -19.38
C LEU A 407 -19.88 -24.65 -20.54
N ASP A 408 -20.85 -25.06 -21.36
CA ASP A 408 -21.26 -24.31 -22.55
C ASP A 408 -21.85 -22.94 -22.16
N GLY A 409 -21.22 -21.86 -22.64
CA GLY A 409 -21.59 -20.49 -22.29
C GLY A 409 -21.21 -20.05 -20.87
N HIS A 410 -20.40 -20.85 -20.15
CA HIS A 410 -20.04 -20.59 -18.75
C HIS A 410 -18.53 -20.49 -18.48
N VAL A 411 -17.70 -20.60 -19.51
CA VAL A 411 -16.26 -20.30 -19.44
C VAL A 411 -16.03 -18.95 -20.10
N ASP A 412 -15.32 -18.06 -19.42
CA ASP A 412 -14.79 -16.85 -20.03
C ASP A 412 -13.48 -17.18 -20.75
N PRO A 413 -13.46 -17.20 -22.10
CA PRO A 413 -12.24 -17.48 -22.83
C PRO A 413 -11.24 -16.32 -22.76
N HIS A 414 -11.66 -15.11 -22.37
CA HIS A 414 -10.85 -13.89 -22.37
C HIS A 414 -10.11 -13.63 -21.05
N THR A 415 -10.30 -14.51 -20.06
CA THR A 415 -9.64 -14.42 -18.76
C THR A 415 -9.02 -15.76 -18.40
N GLN A 416 -7.77 -15.97 -18.83
CA GLN A 416 -7.05 -17.23 -18.64
C GLN A 416 -5.78 -17.08 -17.80
N VAL A 417 -5.60 -17.99 -16.84
CA VAL A 417 -4.38 -18.14 -16.04
C VAL A 417 -3.70 -19.45 -16.40
N TRP A 418 -2.45 -19.41 -16.84
CA TRP A 418 -1.70 -20.60 -17.25
C TRP A 418 -0.63 -20.96 -16.24
N ILE A 419 -0.76 -22.13 -15.61
CA ILE A 419 0.17 -22.69 -14.64
C ILE A 419 0.87 -23.88 -15.28
N GLY A 420 2.19 -23.94 -15.21
CA GLY A 420 2.95 -25.10 -15.67
C GLY A 420 3.96 -25.58 -14.64
N HIS A 421 4.22 -26.88 -14.57
CA HIS A 421 5.20 -27.47 -13.64
C HIS A 421 6.39 -28.07 -14.40
N SER A 422 7.63 -27.83 -13.96
CA SER A 422 8.85 -28.45 -14.53
C SER A 422 8.99 -28.08 -16.01
N ARG A 423 9.14 -29.06 -16.92
CA ARG A 423 9.08 -28.81 -18.37
C ARG A 423 7.76 -28.19 -18.85
N GLY A 424 6.65 -28.49 -18.17
CA GLY A 424 5.37 -27.81 -18.41
C GLY A 424 5.41 -26.34 -17.99
N GLY A 425 6.18 -26.01 -16.94
CA GLY A 425 6.40 -24.64 -16.45
C GLY A 425 7.18 -23.78 -17.43
N GLU A 426 8.16 -24.36 -18.11
CA GLU A 426 8.82 -23.72 -19.24
C GLU A 426 7.89 -23.68 -20.47
N GLY A 427 7.14 -24.76 -20.70
CA GLY A 427 6.21 -24.92 -21.82
C GLY A 427 5.11 -23.86 -21.87
N VAL A 428 4.48 -23.51 -20.75
CA VAL A 428 3.43 -22.46 -20.72
C VAL A 428 3.98 -21.08 -21.09
N VAL A 429 5.21 -20.76 -20.71
CA VAL A 429 5.87 -19.49 -21.08
C VAL A 429 6.21 -19.48 -22.57
N ILE A 430 6.71 -20.59 -23.11
CA ILE A 430 6.95 -20.73 -24.55
C ILE A 430 5.64 -20.65 -25.34
N ALA A 431 4.57 -21.28 -24.85
CA ALA A 431 3.26 -21.23 -25.49
C ALA A 431 2.75 -19.79 -25.58
N TYR A 432 2.86 -19.03 -24.49
CA TYR A 432 2.51 -17.62 -24.47
C TYR A 432 3.39 -16.78 -25.40
N ASP A 433 4.72 -16.94 -25.38
CA ASP A 433 5.64 -16.26 -26.31
C ASP A 433 5.26 -16.52 -27.78
N ARG A 434 4.84 -17.74 -28.12
CA ARG A 434 4.42 -18.08 -29.49
C ARG A 434 3.15 -17.34 -29.91
N LEU A 435 2.20 -17.14 -29.00
CA LEU A 435 0.98 -16.35 -29.26
C LEU A 435 1.34 -14.88 -29.48
N VAL A 436 2.14 -14.29 -28.58
CA VAL A 436 2.59 -12.89 -28.69
C VAL A 436 3.34 -12.65 -30.01
N ARG A 437 4.17 -13.60 -30.44
CA ARG A 437 4.91 -13.52 -31.72
C ARG A 437 4.08 -13.89 -32.95
N GLY A 438 2.83 -14.33 -32.79
CA GLY A 438 1.97 -14.80 -33.89
C GLY A 438 2.49 -16.06 -34.59
N THR A 439 3.30 -16.86 -33.90
CA THR A 439 3.83 -18.15 -34.41
C THR A 439 2.93 -19.34 -34.07
N ALA A 440 1.96 -19.13 -33.19
CA ALA A 440 0.80 -20.00 -32.98
C ALA A 440 -0.47 -19.13 -33.04
N THR A 441 -1.52 -19.65 -33.68
CA THR A 441 -2.82 -18.97 -33.84
C THR A 441 -3.94 -19.98 -33.61
N PRO A 442 -4.27 -20.30 -32.35
CA PRO A 442 -5.44 -21.11 -32.00
C PRO A 442 -6.73 -20.50 -32.56
N ASP A 443 -7.77 -21.32 -32.73
CA ASP A 443 -9.04 -20.86 -33.31
C ASP A 443 -9.92 -20.13 -32.28
N ASN A 444 -9.78 -20.44 -30.99
CA ASN A 444 -10.74 -20.03 -29.95
C ASN A 444 -10.22 -19.00 -28.94
N TYR A 445 -8.94 -18.59 -29.03
CA TYR A 445 -8.32 -17.59 -28.15
C TYR A 445 -7.02 -17.04 -28.75
N ASP A 446 -6.54 -15.90 -28.23
CA ASP A 446 -5.26 -15.30 -28.60
C ASP A 446 -4.45 -14.84 -27.37
N ALA A 447 -3.31 -14.17 -27.58
CA ALA A 447 -2.41 -13.75 -26.49
C ALA A 447 -3.08 -12.80 -25.47
N SER A 448 -4.04 -11.98 -25.89
CA SER A 448 -4.70 -11.00 -25.03
C SER A 448 -5.67 -11.62 -24.01
N ASP A 449 -6.03 -12.87 -24.24
CA ASP A 449 -6.91 -13.65 -23.36
C ASP A 449 -6.16 -14.25 -22.15
N ILE A 450 -4.82 -14.27 -22.17
CA ILE A 450 -3.98 -14.79 -21.09
C ILE A 450 -3.51 -13.63 -20.23
N VAL A 451 -4.02 -13.58 -19.00
CA VAL A 451 -3.78 -12.49 -18.06
C VAL A 451 -2.67 -12.80 -17.06
N MET A 452 -2.32 -14.08 -16.89
CA MET A 452 -1.22 -14.53 -16.04
C MET A 452 -0.58 -15.81 -16.55
N VAL A 453 0.75 -15.87 -16.50
CA VAL A 453 1.52 -17.09 -16.70
C VAL A 453 2.31 -17.40 -15.43
N SER A 454 2.16 -18.62 -14.93
CA SER A 454 2.85 -19.11 -13.75
C SER A 454 3.66 -20.37 -14.03
N SER A 455 4.87 -20.40 -13.49
CA SER A 455 5.72 -21.58 -13.50
C SER A 455 5.97 -22.11 -12.09
N ILE A 456 5.71 -23.40 -11.88
CA ILE A 456 6.14 -24.17 -10.71
C ILE A 456 7.44 -24.89 -11.08
N ALA A 457 8.54 -24.57 -10.40
CA ALA A 457 9.86 -25.16 -10.59
C ALA A 457 10.24 -25.42 -12.06
N PRO A 458 10.19 -24.41 -12.95
CA PRO A 458 10.33 -24.63 -14.38
C PRO A 458 11.76 -24.98 -14.79
N THR A 459 11.90 -25.78 -15.84
CA THR A 459 13.19 -25.94 -16.50
C THR A 459 13.54 -24.71 -17.34
N VAL A 460 14.77 -24.66 -17.86
CA VAL A 460 15.24 -23.63 -18.81
C VAL A 460 16.05 -24.28 -19.95
N PHE A 461 15.49 -25.31 -20.58
CA PHE A 461 16.13 -26.04 -21.69
C PHE A 461 16.33 -25.19 -22.94
N GLU A 462 15.33 -24.38 -23.31
CA GLU A 462 15.33 -23.60 -24.55
C GLU A 462 16.04 -22.25 -24.39
N GLY A 463 16.41 -21.92 -23.15
CA GLY A 463 17.07 -20.68 -22.80
C GLY A 463 16.14 -19.45 -22.80
N PRO A 464 16.57 -18.36 -22.17
CA PRO A 464 15.74 -17.19 -21.88
C PRO A 464 15.45 -16.31 -23.12
N ASP A 465 16.00 -16.63 -24.29
CA ASP A 465 15.66 -15.95 -25.55
C ASP A 465 14.39 -16.54 -26.20
N THR A 466 14.10 -17.80 -25.89
CA THR A 466 12.91 -18.53 -26.33
C THR A 466 11.83 -18.53 -25.27
N VAL A 467 12.21 -18.44 -23.99
CA VAL A 467 11.32 -18.49 -22.83
C VAL A 467 11.15 -17.07 -22.28
N ASN A 468 10.19 -16.32 -22.84
CA ASN A 468 9.94 -14.93 -22.47
C ASN A 468 8.47 -14.71 -22.04
N PRO A 469 8.23 -14.34 -20.77
CA PRO A 469 6.88 -13.99 -20.31
C PRO A 469 6.32 -12.67 -20.89
N HIS A 470 7.14 -11.83 -21.54
CA HIS A 470 6.75 -10.49 -22.00
C HIS A 470 6.18 -9.61 -20.87
N ASP A 471 5.07 -8.92 -21.09
CA ASP A 471 4.43 -7.98 -20.18
C ASP A 471 3.23 -8.57 -19.41
N VAL A 472 2.90 -9.84 -19.63
CA VAL A 472 1.91 -10.56 -18.81
C VAL A 472 2.36 -10.64 -17.35
N VAL A 473 1.41 -10.75 -16.44
CA VAL A 473 1.73 -11.05 -15.04
C VAL A 473 2.43 -12.41 -14.97
N TYR A 474 3.68 -12.44 -14.53
CA TYR A 474 4.46 -13.65 -14.38
C TYR A 474 4.62 -14.04 -12.92
N HIS A 475 4.38 -15.30 -12.58
CA HIS A 475 4.58 -15.84 -11.23
C HIS A 475 5.46 -17.09 -11.24
N LEU A 476 6.50 -17.11 -10.42
CA LEU A 476 7.40 -18.23 -10.25
C LEU A 476 7.23 -18.81 -8.84
N MET A 477 6.78 -20.06 -8.75
CA MET A 477 6.78 -20.83 -7.52
C MET A 477 7.91 -21.86 -7.56
N ALA A 478 8.75 -21.96 -6.54
CA ALA A 478 9.80 -22.98 -6.50
C ALA A 478 10.11 -23.42 -5.08
N GLY A 479 10.54 -24.68 -4.93
CA GLY A 479 10.94 -25.25 -3.65
C GLY A 479 12.45 -25.18 -3.45
N SER A 480 12.91 -24.84 -2.25
CA SER A 480 14.35 -24.76 -1.97
C SER A 480 15.06 -26.11 -1.87
N SER A 481 14.29 -27.20 -1.75
CA SER A 481 14.79 -28.58 -1.66
C SER A 481 14.56 -29.38 -2.92
N ASP A 482 14.11 -28.71 -3.99
CA ASP A 482 13.90 -29.30 -5.30
C ASP A 482 15.15 -30.08 -5.74
N GLY A 483 15.02 -31.39 -5.92
CA GLY A 483 16.09 -32.30 -6.28
C GLY A 483 16.26 -32.52 -7.79
N ASP A 484 15.28 -32.13 -8.59
CA ASP A 484 15.30 -32.27 -10.06
C ASP A 484 15.73 -30.94 -10.71
N VAL A 485 14.92 -29.88 -10.53
CA VAL A 485 15.16 -28.54 -11.05
C VAL A 485 15.73 -27.65 -9.94
N THR A 486 16.89 -28.07 -9.46
CA THR A 486 17.49 -27.62 -8.20
C THR A 486 17.87 -26.13 -8.03
N GLY A 487 17.83 -25.31 -9.09
CA GLY A 487 18.40 -23.96 -9.05
C GLY A 487 19.94 -23.90 -9.05
N SER A 488 20.63 -25.05 -9.14
CA SER A 488 22.09 -25.18 -9.04
C SER A 488 22.87 -24.51 -10.17
N PRO A 489 24.10 -24.01 -9.91
CA PRO A 489 25.00 -23.51 -10.95
C PRO A 489 25.64 -24.61 -11.80
N SER A 490 25.52 -25.88 -11.41
CA SER A 490 26.11 -26.99 -12.14
C SER A 490 25.55 -27.14 -13.56
N GLN A 491 24.29 -26.73 -13.77
CA GLN A 491 23.56 -26.86 -15.03
C GLN A 491 22.63 -25.67 -15.27
N ALA A 492 22.75 -25.04 -16.44
CA ALA A 492 21.94 -23.86 -16.81
C ALA A 492 20.43 -24.13 -16.87
N ILE A 493 20.06 -25.36 -17.22
CA ILE A 493 18.68 -25.78 -17.47
C ILE A 493 17.82 -25.89 -16.19
N VAL A 494 18.45 -25.79 -15.01
CA VAL A 494 17.75 -25.82 -13.72
C VAL A 494 17.73 -24.44 -13.03
N GLN A 495 18.24 -23.40 -13.69
CA GLN A 495 18.36 -22.04 -13.13
C GLN A 495 17.11 -21.20 -13.45
N TYR A 496 15.97 -21.55 -12.84
CA TYR A 496 14.64 -21.02 -13.17
C TYR A 496 14.47 -19.50 -12.97
N PHE A 497 15.25 -18.84 -12.11
CA PHE A 497 15.19 -17.38 -11.93
C PHE A 497 15.54 -16.59 -13.20
N ARG A 498 16.17 -17.25 -14.18
CA ARG A 498 16.46 -16.67 -15.50
C ARG A 498 15.19 -16.37 -16.31
N ILE A 499 14.12 -17.15 -16.13
CA ILE A 499 12.82 -16.86 -16.75
C ILE A 499 12.19 -15.64 -16.09
N PHE A 500 12.20 -15.61 -14.75
CA PHE A 500 11.74 -14.45 -13.98
C PHE A 500 12.42 -13.16 -14.44
N GLN A 501 13.73 -13.18 -14.68
CA GLN A 501 14.43 -11.96 -15.12
C GLN A 501 13.94 -11.40 -16.46
N ARG A 502 13.45 -12.25 -17.38
CA ARG A 502 12.97 -11.83 -18.70
C ARG A 502 11.61 -11.12 -18.68
N ALA A 503 10.77 -11.38 -17.67
CA ALA A 503 9.46 -10.73 -17.59
C ALA A 503 9.58 -9.20 -17.43
N THR A 504 8.83 -8.48 -18.25
CA THR A 504 8.75 -7.00 -18.25
C THR A 504 7.51 -6.46 -17.54
N GLY A 505 6.48 -7.30 -17.37
CA GLY A 505 5.26 -7.02 -16.61
C GLY A 505 5.45 -7.12 -15.10
N LEU A 506 4.32 -7.13 -14.38
CA LEU A 506 4.31 -7.45 -12.95
C LEU A 506 4.83 -8.88 -12.77
N ASN A 507 5.75 -9.06 -11.83
CA ASN A 507 6.47 -10.30 -11.72
C ASN A 507 6.68 -10.72 -10.27
N LEU A 508 6.32 -11.96 -9.94
CA LEU A 508 6.20 -12.47 -8.58
C LEU A 508 7.03 -13.74 -8.38
N VAL A 509 7.60 -13.92 -7.19
CA VAL A 509 8.24 -15.16 -6.75
C VAL A 509 7.60 -15.62 -5.45
N THR A 510 7.24 -16.89 -5.38
CA THR A 510 6.93 -17.63 -4.14
C THR A 510 7.97 -18.74 -3.96
N TYR A 511 8.98 -18.51 -3.13
CA TYR A 511 10.05 -19.47 -2.89
C TYR A 511 9.89 -20.17 -1.54
N VAL A 512 9.51 -21.44 -1.60
CA VAL A 512 9.07 -22.22 -0.43
C VAL A 512 10.25 -22.99 0.15
N GLN A 513 10.67 -22.61 1.36
CA GLN A 513 11.78 -23.33 2.01
C GLN A 513 11.37 -24.73 2.42
N GLY A 514 12.23 -25.71 2.13
CA GLY A 514 12.01 -27.11 2.47
C GLY A 514 11.07 -27.87 1.53
N ALA A 515 10.51 -27.23 0.50
CA ALA A 515 9.69 -27.92 -0.49
C ALA A 515 10.56 -28.61 -1.56
N ASP A 516 10.18 -29.84 -1.86
CA ASP A 516 10.67 -30.69 -2.96
C ASP A 516 10.07 -30.27 -4.33
N HIS A 517 10.61 -30.77 -5.44
CA HIS A 517 10.03 -30.55 -6.77
C HIS A 517 8.59 -31.11 -6.83
N ASN A 518 8.42 -32.34 -6.35
CA ASN A 518 7.19 -33.10 -6.40
C ASN A 518 6.29 -32.87 -5.18
N ASP A 519 6.62 -31.91 -4.33
CA ASP A 519 5.74 -31.48 -3.25
C ASP A 519 4.52 -30.70 -3.77
N PHE A 520 4.65 -30.04 -4.93
CA PHE A 520 3.58 -29.29 -5.59
C PHE A 520 2.64 -30.14 -6.46
N ASN A 521 2.76 -31.46 -6.39
CA ASN A 521 1.81 -32.42 -6.97
C ASN A 521 1.52 -33.56 -5.97
N CYS A 522 0.49 -34.38 -6.23
CA CYS A 522 0.08 -35.38 -5.25
C CYS A 522 1.04 -36.55 -5.08
N CYS A 523 1.75 -36.95 -6.16
CA CYS A 523 2.07 -38.36 -6.34
C CYS A 523 3.42 -38.64 -7.02
N GLY A 524 4.21 -37.61 -7.35
CA GLY A 524 5.55 -37.76 -7.88
C GLY A 524 6.51 -38.48 -6.93
N THR A 525 7.76 -38.66 -7.33
CA THR A 525 8.78 -39.21 -6.43
C THR A 525 9.39 -38.07 -5.61
N GLU A 526 9.64 -38.27 -4.33
CA GLU A 526 10.40 -37.31 -3.51
C GLU A 526 11.86 -37.28 -3.98
N ASP A 527 12.23 -36.24 -4.73
CA ASP A 527 13.51 -36.16 -5.44
C ASP A 527 14.59 -35.38 -4.72
N SER A 528 14.28 -34.76 -3.58
CA SER A 528 15.23 -34.08 -2.71
C SER A 528 16.40 -34.99 -2.33
N SER A 529 16.16 -36.31 -2.32
CA SER A 529 17.17 -37.35 -2.08
C SER A 529 18.22 -37.48 -3.20
N PHE A 530 17.97 -36.89 -4.37
CA PHE A 530 18.90 -36.83 -5.49
C PHE A 530 20.08 -35.90 -5.21
N VAL A 531 20.00 -35.08 -4.16
CA VAL A 531 21.07 -34.18 -3.76
C VAL A 531 21.74 -34.62 -2.45
N PRO A 532 23.09 -34.65 -2.40
CA PRO A 532 23.80 -35.01 -1.18
C PRO A 532 23.47 -34.05 -0.04
N GLN A 533 23.00 -34.58 1.09
CA GLN A 533 22.67 -33.82 2.32
C GLN A 533 21.48 -32.87 2.13
N GLN A 534 20.28 -33.44 2.26
CA GLN A 534 19.03 -32.70 2.32
C GLN A 534 18.98 -31.80 3.56
N GLY A 535 18.38 -30.61 3.42
CA GLY A 535 17.94 -29.82 4.55
C GLY A 535 16.60 -30.32 5.10
N PRO A 536 15.99 -29.57 6.04
CA PRO A 536 14.66 -29.89 6.56
C PRO A 536 13.59 -29.81 5.46
N LEU A 537 12.80 -30.88 5.31
CA LEU A 537 11.70 -30.95 4.34
C LEU A 537 10.36 -30.63 5.00
N ILE A 538 9.48 -29.95 4.28
CA ILE A 538 8.12 -29.61 4.76
C ILE A 538 7.06 -30.61 4.27
N GLY A 539 7.35 -31.26 3.13
CA GLY A 539 6.49 -32.26 2.50
C GLY A 539 5.23 -31.69 1.83
N ARG A 540 4.63 -32.53 0.99
CA ARG A 540 3.41 -32.25 0.20
C ARG A 540 2.32 -31.47 0.92
N PRO A 541 1.82 -31.88 2.10
CA PRO A 541 0.67 -31.18 2.69
C PRO A 541 0.93 -29.71 2.95
N ALA A 542 2.13 -29.37 3.45
CA ALA A 542 2.52 -27.98 3.73
C ALA A 542 2.77 -27.19 2.42
N ALA A 543 3.51 -27.78 1.47
CA ALA A 543 3.77 -27.12 0.18
C ALA A 543 2.49 -26.88 -0.63
N GLN A 544 1.55 -27.83 -0.63
CA GLN A 544 0.27 -27.70 -1.32
C GLN A 544 -0.65 -26.70 -0.64
N GLN A 545 -0.61 -26.59 0.70
CA GLN A 545 -1.31 -25.53 1.42
C GLN A 545 -0.77 -24.15 1.01
N ILE A 546 0.54 -23.99 0.94
CA ILE A 546 1.17 -22.75 0.46
C ILE A 546 0.79 -22.46 -0.99
N ALA A 547 0.82 -23.47 -1.86
CA ALA A 547 0.41 -23.30 -3.26
C ALA A 547 -1.04 -22.79 -3.37
N LYS A 548 -1.99 -23.39 -2.63
CA LYS A 548 -3.39 -22.92 -2.60
C LYS A 548 -3.50 -21.45 -2.22
N ILE A 549 -2.86 -21.08 -1.10
CA ILE A 549 -2.91 -19.72 -0.54
C ILE A 549 -2.40 -18.70 -1.54
N TYR A 550 -1.19 -18.92 -2.07
CA TYR A 550 -0.54 -17.95 -2.95
C TYR A 550 -1.21 -17.90 -4.32
N PHE A 551 -1.61 -19.03 -4.91
CA PHE A 551 -2.35 -18.99 -6.17
C PHE A 551 -3.70 -18.29 -6.02
N LEU A 552 -4.47 -18.59 -4.96
CA LEU A 552 -5.75 -17.93 -4.74
C LEU A 552 -5.56 -16.42 -4.52
N ALA A 553 -4.63 -16.01 -3.64
CA ALA A 553 -4.37 -14.60 -3.38
C ALA A 553 -3.97 -13.83 -4.64
N THR A 554 -2.99 -14.33 -5.39
CA THR A 554 -2.51 -13.67 -6.61
C THR A 554 -3.60 -13.60 -7.69
N ILE A 555 -4.36 -14.67 -7.90
CA ILE A 555 -5.44 -14.69 -8.91
C ILE A 555 -6.57 -13.74 -8.51
N GLU A 556 -6.99 -13.73 -7.25
CA GLU A 556 -8.03 -12.84 -6.74
C GLU A 556 -7.63 -11.36 -6.78
N ALA A 557 -6.39 -11.05 -6.42
CA ALA A 557 -5.83 -9.71 -6.53
C ALA A 557 -5.83 -9.22 -7.98
N LEU A 558 -5.47 -10.10 -8.92
CA LEU A 558 -5.37 -9.79 -10.34
C LEU A 558 -6.72 -9.67 -11.03
N LEU A 559 -7.61 -10.65 -10.87
CA LEU A 559 -8.83 -10.76 -11.68
C LEU A 559 -10.01 -9.98 -11.11
N HIS A 560 -10.06 -9.82 -9.78
CA HIS A 560 -11.19 -9.20 -9.09
C HIS A 560 -10.82 -7.86 -8.44
N GLY A 561 -9.62 -7.33 -8.71
CA GLY A 561 -9.17 -6.04 -8.19
C GLY A 561 -9.07 -5.99 -6.66
N ARG A 562 -8.84 -7.14 -6.02
CA ARG A 562 -8.72 -7.25 -4.56
C ARG A 562 -7.31 -6.86 -4.11
N GLU A 563 -6.99 -5.57 -4.20
CA GLU A 563 -5.61 -5.07 -4.11
C GLU A 563 -4.89 -5.46 -2.82
N ALA A 564 -5.58 -5.51 -1.67
CA ALA A 564 -4.98 -5.90 -0.40
C ALA A 564 -4.38 -7.32 -0.42
N LEU A 565 -4.87 -8.23 -1.28
CA LEU A 565 -4.30 -9.58 -1.41
C LEU A 565 -2.90 -9.59 -2.03
N TRP A 566 -2.46 -8.52 -2.68
CA TRP A 566 -1.06 -8.38 -3.10
C TRP A 566 -0.09 -8.40 -1.91
N GLU A 567 -0.55 -8.07 -0.70
CA GLU A 567 0.30 -8.13 0.49
C GLU A 567 0.76 -9.54 0.83
N VAL A 568 0.02 -10.58 0.43
CA VAL A 568 0.44 -11.98 0.56
C VAL A 568 1.77 -12.22 -0.17
N ASP A 569 1.98 -11.54 -1.30
CA ASP A 569 3.18 -11.63 -2.15
C ASP A 569 4.22 -10.53 -1.86
N GLN A 570 3.94 -9.60 -0.96
CA GLN A 570 4.83 -8.46 -0.65
C GLN A 570 5.39 -8.50 0.76
N ARG A 571 4.61 -8.94 1.74
CA ARG A 571 4.98 -8.90 3.15
C ARG A 571 5.82 -10.11 3.54
N PRO A 572 6.94 -9.90 4.25
CA PRO A 572 7.68 -10.98 4.90
C PRO A 572 6.80 -11.71 5.90
N LEU A 573 6.98 -13.04 6.01
CA LEU A 573 6.18 -13.90 6.89
C LEU A 573 6.19 -13.52 8.38
N ASP A 574 7.17 -12.76 8.83
CA ASP A 574 7.24 -12.29 10.22
C ASP A 574 6.36 -11.06 10.46
N THR A 575 6.05 -10.30 9.41
CA THR A 575 5.13 -9.15 9.44
C THR A 575 3.71 -9.52 9.06
N PHE A 576 3.54 -10.53 8.19
CA PHE A 576 2.25 -11.11 7.84
C PHE A 576 2.39 -12.55 7.43
N ARG A 577 1.65 -13.42 8.12
CA ARG A 577 1.66 -14.85 7.88
C ARG A 577 0.24 -15.29 7.54
N PRO A 578 -0.04 -15.69 6.30
CA PRO A 578 -1.35 -16.26 5.97
C PRO A 578 -1.70 -17.41 6.92
N ILE A 579 -2.98 -17.52 7.26
CA ILE A 579 -3.49 -18.52 8.20
C ILE A 579 -3.01 -19.93 7.82
N GLY A 580 -2.47 -20.64 8.81
CA GLY A 580 -2.01 -22.03 8.66
C GLY A 580 -0.60 -22.23 8.08
N ILE A 581 0.09 -21.18 7.61
CA ILE A 581 1.47 -21.31 7.14
C ILE A 581 2.45 -21.35 8.31
N THR A 582 3.16 -22.46 8.48
CA THR A 582 4.23 -22.61 9.49
C THR A 582 5.63 -22.65 8.89
N SER A 583 5.74 -22.88 7.58
CA SER A 583 7.02 -22.99 6.89
C SER A 583 7.52 -21.63 6.38
N PRO A 584 8.83 -21.41 6.27
CA PRO A 584 9.36 -20.17 5.68
C PRO A 584 9.05 -20.10 4.17
N VAL A 585 8.59 -18.94 3.74
CA VAL A 585 8.32 -18.58 2.34
C VAL A 585 9.00 -17.24 2.10
N VAL A 586 9.78 -17.16 1.03
CA VAL A 586 10.34 -15.90 0.54
C VAL A 586 9.52 -15.44 -0.63
N THR A 587 9.01 -14.23 -0.53
CA THR A 587 8.28 -13.59 -1.62
C THR A 587 9.14 -12.53 -2.27
N GLN A 588 8.89 -12.29 -3.56
CA GLN A 588 9.49 -11.16 -4.25
C GLN A 588 8.52 -10.63 -5.29
N LEU A 589 8.11 -9.37 -5.15
CA LEU A 589 7.32 -8.66 -6.15
C LEU A 589 8.18 -7.64 -6.88
N ARG A 590 8.11 -7.65 -8.21
CA ARG A 590 8.73 -6.66 -9.08
C ARG A 590 7.65 -6.04 -9.96
N ARG A 591 7.36 -4.76 -9.73
CA ARG A 591 6.41 -3.97 -10.54
C ARG A 591 6.79 -3.98 -12.03
N ALA A 592 5.79 -3.84 -12.90
CA ALA A 592 6.01 -3.76 -14.33
C ALA A 592 6.97 -2.62 -14.66
N ARG A 593 7.75 -2.75 -15.75
CA ARG A 593 8.77 -1.75 -16.11
C ARG A 593 8.18 -0.35 -16.29
N GLY A 594 6.95 -0.25 -16.80
CA GLY A 594 6.24 1.01 -17.02
C GLY A 594 5.78 1.71 -15.73
N ASP A 595 5.58 0.96 -14.64
CA ASP A 595 5.00 1.49 -13.39
C ASP A 595 6.06 1.99 -12.40
N ARG A 596 7.34 1.80 -12.72
CA ARG A 596 8.46 2.19 -11.85
C ARG A 596 8.69 3.70 -11.97
N LYS A 597 8.29 4.46 -10.95
CA LYS A 597 8.45 5.93 -10.88
C LYS A 597 9.93 6.34 -10.88
N LEU A 598 10.75 5.69 -10.05
CA LEU A 598 12.19 5.94 -9.92
C LEU A 598 12.92 4.61 -9.76
N VAL A 599 13.97 4.40 -10.55
CA VAL A 599 14.91 3.27 -10.41
C VAL A 599 16.25 3.89 -10.06
N VAL A 600 16.68 3.74 -8.81
CA VAL A 600 17.97 4.27 -8.32
C VAL A 600 19.11 3.56 -9.04
N ASP A 601 19.12 2.23 -8.95
CA ASP A 601 20.05 1.37 -9.68
C ASP A 601 19.36 0.06 -10.09
N ASP A 602 19.50 -0.32 -11.35
CA ASP A 602 19.08 -1.64 -11.85
C ASP A 602 20.24 -2.61 -12.02
N PHE A 603 21.49 -2.13 -11.92
CA PHE A 603 22.74 -2.85 -12.20
C PHE A 603 22.83 -3.45 -13.61
N GLN A 604 21.89 -3.14 -14.51
CA GLN A 604 21.84 -3.68 -15.87
C GLN A 604 22.27 -2.66 -16.92
N ALA A 605 21.75 -1.43 -16.85
CA ALA A 605 21.86 -0.47 -17.94
C ALA A 605 23.23 0.23 -18.02
N ALA A 606 23.90 0.43 -16.89
CA ALA A 606 25.18 1.13 -16.80
C ALA A 606 26.07 0.54 -15.69
N PRO A 607 26.63 -0.68 -15.87
CA PRO A 607 27.34 -1.37 -14.81
C PRO A 607 28.62 -0.62 -14.41
N ALA A 608 28.64 -0.09 -13.19
CA ALA A 608 29.70 0.69 -12.59
C ALA A 608 29.57 0.68 -11.05
N VAL A 609 30.67 0.36 -10.36
CA VAL A 609 30.68 0.32 -8.88
C VAL A 609 30.59 1.71 -8.22
N ASP A 610 30.83 2.77 -9.00
CA ASP A 610 30.91 4.15 -8.56
C ASP A 610 29.81 5.06 -9.15
N MET A 611 28.88 4.49 -9.92
CA MET A 611 27.77 5.24 -10.52
C MET A 611 26.55 4.35 -10.72
N SER A 612 25.39 4.83 -10.27
CA SER A 612 24.11 4.11 -10.37
C SER A 612 23.50 4.22 -11.77
N SER A 613 22.56 3.32 -12.11
CA SER A 613 21.88 3.41 -13.42
C SER A 613 21.02 4.66 -13.61
N SER A 614 20.61 5.34 -12.53
CA SER A 614 19.99 6.67 -12.58
C SER A 614 20.98 7.81 -12.88
N GLY A 615 22.29 7.55 -12.77
CA GLY A 615 23.37 8.51 -13.05
C GLY A 615 23.89 9.26 -11.82
N GLY A 616 23.53 8.82 -10.61
CA GLY A 616 24.08 9.36 -9.36
C GLY A 616 25.39 8.68 -8.97
N ALA A 617 26.22 9.36 -8.19
CA ALA A 617 27.44 8.75 -7.64
C ALA A 617 27.09 7.63 -6.65
N VAL A 618 27.87 6.55 -6.68
CA VAL A 618 27.84 5.50 -5.67
C VAL A 618 29.14 5.58 -4.86
N THR A 619 29.03 5.82 -3.56
CA THR A 619 30.16 5.92 -2.65
C THR A 619 29.96 4.99 -1.47
N GLY A 620 31.03 4.42 -0.91
CA GLY A 620 30.86 3.53 0.22
C GLY A 620 32.16 3.19 0.93
N THR A 621 32.01 2.81 2.18
CA THR A 621 33.07 2.30 3.05
C THR A 621 32.96 0.79 3.28
N VAL A 622 31.91 0.17 2.73
CA VAL A 622 31.73 -1.29 2.71
C VAL A 622 32.90 -2.01 2.05
N ARG A 623 33.16 -3.24 2.49
CA ARG A 623 34.30 -4.04 2.04
C ARG A 623 33.94 -4.87 0.82
N GLY A 624 34.91 -5.05 -0.07
CA GLY A 624 34.79 -5.99 -1.19
C GLY A 624 33.70 -5.63 -2.20
N LEU A 625 33.28 -4.35 -2.26
CA LEU A 625 32.28 -3.85 -3.21
C LEU A 625 32.62 -4.28 -4.62
N THR A 626 31.77 -5.12 -5.19
CA THR A 626 31.95 -5.72 -6.52
C THR A 626 30.62 -5.76 -7.22
N GLU A 627 30.53 -5.10 -8.37
CA GLU A 627 29.44 -5.31 -9.30
C GLU A 627 29.84 -6.35 -10.36
N GLY A 628 28.92 -7.23 -10.73
CA GLY A 628 29.22 -8.34 -11.61
C GLY A 628 27.98 -9.13 -12.02
N LYS A 629 28.20 -10.13 -12.88
CA LYS A 629 27.14 -11.05 -13.28
C LYS A 629 26.76 -11.93 -12.09
N LEU A 630 25.46 -12.16 -11.92
CA LEU A 630 24.90 -13.03 -10.90
C LEU A 630 25.02 -14.50 -11.33
N ASP A 631 26.26 -14.93 -11.61
CA ASP A 631 26.64 -16.28 -11.98
C ASP A 631 27.70 -16.87 -11.03
N ASP A 632 27.73 -18.20 -10.96
CA ASP A 632 28.77 -18.98 -10.29
C ASP A 632 29.61 -19.68 -11.37
N PRO A 633 30.67 -19.01 -11.87
CA PRO A 633 31.38 -19.43 -13.07
C PRO A 633 32.17 -20.74 -12.90
N ASP A 634 32.56 -21.09 -11.67
CA ASP A 634 33.26 -22.34 -11.37
C ASP A 634 32.35 -23.47 -10.88
N ARG A 635 31.06 -23.16 -10.70
CA ARG A 635 30.00 -24.09 -10.29
C ARG A 635 30.28 -24.71 -8.92
N SER A 636 31.01 -24.00 -8.07
CA SER A 636 31.46 -24.54 -6.79
C SER A 636 30.42 -24.36 -5.68
N LEU A 637 29.57 -23.32 -5.77
CA LEU A 637 28.79 -22.79 -4.63
C LEU A 637 29.67 -22.35 -3.45
N ALA A 638 30.99 -22.35 -3.62
CA ALA A 638 31.93 -22.06 -2.56
C ALA A 638 32.13 -20.56 -2.43
N TRP A 639 32.14 -20.09 -1.18
CA TRP A 639 32.62 -18.76 -0.90
C TRP A 639 34.10 -18.61 -1.31
N SER A 640 34.42 -17.48 -1.96
CA SER A 640 35.76 -17.19 -2.49
C SER A 640 35.97 -15.68 -2.57
N ASN A 641 37.06 -15.15 -2.00
CA ASN A 641 37.40 -13.72 -2.10
C ASN A 641 37.75 -13.26 -3.52
N ASN A 642 38.02 -14.20 -4.44
CA ASN A 642 38.35 -13.90 -5.82
C ASN A 642 37.15 -14.08 -6.77
N GLN A 643 36.05 -14.66 -6.29
CA GLN A 643 34.83 -14.89 -7.05
C GLN A 643 33.64 -14.46 -6.19
N ASN A 644 33.43 -13.14 -6.12
CA ASN A 644 32.46 -12.54 -5.22
C ASN A 644 31.00 -12.91 -5.55
N MET A 645 30.73 -13.35 -6.78
CA MET A 645 29.40 -13.76 -7.26
C MET A 645 29.11 -15.26 -7.14
N ASN A 646 30.07 -16.09 -6.68
CA ASN A 646 29.80 -17.51 -6.45
C ASN A 646 28.59 -17.69 -5.52
N GLY A 647 27.72 -18.65 -5.86
CA GLY A 647 26.42 -18.84 -5.22
C GLY A 647 25.23 -18.28 -5.99
N MET A 648 25.45 -17.36 -6.93
CA MET A 648 24.37 -16.73 -7.70
C MET A 648 24.02 -17.55 -8.96
N THR A 649 22.73 -17.69 -9.24
CA THR A 649 22.24 -18.53 -10.36
C THR A 649 21.20 -17.83 -11.24
N TRP A 650 21.30 -16.51 -11.30
CA TRP A 650 20.38 -15.65 -12.07
C TRP A 650 20.91 -15.34 -13.48
N SER A 651 22.19 -15.65 -13.73
CA SER A 651 22.86 -15.55 -15.02
C SER A 651 23.59 -16.86 -15.34
N HIS A 652 23.71 -17.18 -16.63
CA HIS A 652 24.50 -18.32 -17.11
C HIS A 652 25.61 -17.91 -18.08
N ASN A 653 25.38 -16.89 -18.90
CA ASN A 653 26.28 -16.47 -19.97
C ASN A 653 26.03 -15.01 -20.35
N ASP A 654 26.81 -14.48 -21.28
CA ASP A 654 26.76 -13.06 -21.66
C ASP A 654 25.48 -12.66 -22.41
N SER A 655 24.70 -13.61 -22.95
CA SER A 655 23.36 -13.36 -23.51
C SER A 655 22.26 -13.21 -22.45
N ASP A 656 22.58 -13.50 -21.18
CA ASP A 656 21.67 -13.38 -20.05
C ASP A 656 22.38 -12.75 -18.85
N PRO A 657 22.87 -11.50 -18.97
CA PRO A 657 23.82 -10.94 -18.02
C PRO A 657 23.08 -10.28 -16.85
N ALA A 658 22.20 -11.00 -16.16
CA ALA A 658 21.63 -10.50 -14.91
C ALA A 658 22.78 -10.12 -13.97
N ARG A 659 22.81 -8.87 -13.56
CA ARG A 659 23.88 -8.28 -12.73
C ARG A 659 23.36 -7.81 -11.39
N GLY A 660 24.29 -7.62 -10.47
CA GLY A 660 24.04 -7.03 -9.16
C GLY A 660 25.35 -6.68 -8.49
N VAL A 661 25.24 -6.22 -7.25
CA VAL A 661 26.36 -5.81 -6.42
C VAL A 661 26.49 -6.73 -5.20
N VAL A 662 27.73 -7.04 -4.83
CA VAL A 662 28.10 -7.76 -3.60
C VAL A 662 29.04 -6.88 -2.80
N PHE A 663 28.77 -6.77 -1.51
CA PHE A 663 29.59 -6.09 -0.53
C PHE A 663 29.49 -6.82 0.81
N GLY A 664 30.34 -6.45 1.77
CA GLY A 664 30.35 -7.05 3.10
C GLY A 664 30.87 -6.10 4.17
N TRP A 665 30.64 -6.50 5.42
CA TRP A 665 31.03 -5.81 6.64
C TRP A 665 31.24 -6.84 7.76
N ASP A 666 31.99 -6.47 8.79
CA ASP A 666 32.10 -7.26 10.02
C ASP A 666 31.11 -6.78 11.09
N ASP A 667 30.78 -7.64 12.05
CA ASP A 667 29.95 -7.25 13.20
C ASP A 667 30.56 -6.04 13.94
N GLY A 668 29.79 -4.95 14.05
CA GLY A 668 30.22 -3.72 14.71
C GLY A 668 31.03 -2.76 13.83
N ASP A 669 31.22 -3.08 12.54
CA ASP A 669 31.66 -2.08 11.56
C ASP A 669 30.59 -0.98 11.40
N ASP A 670 31.03 0.27 11.35
CA ASP A 670 30.22 1.42 10.95
C ASP A 670 30.57 1.75 9.49
N VAL A 671 29.83 1.13 8.57
CA VAL A 671 30.06 1.23 7.13
C VAL A 671 28.76 1.46 6.38
N LEU A 672 28.86 2.16 5.25
CA LEU A 672 27.73 2.53 4.41
C LEU A 672 28.02 2.33 2.92
N LEU A 673 26.93 2.31 2.16
CA LEU A 673 26.93 2.35 0.69
C LEU A 673 25.84 3.34 0.26
N ASP A 674 26.28 4.52 -0.14
CA ASP A 674 25.43 5.63 -0.53
C ASP A 674 25.15 5.61 -2.02
N PHE A 675 23.89 5.89 -2.37
CA PHE A 675 23.43 6.12 -3.73
C PHE A 675 22.91 7.55 -3.83
N GLU A 676 23.67 8.43 -4.47
CA GLU A 676 23.21 9.79 -4.74
C GLU A 676 22.02 9.76 -5.70
N LEU A 677 20.97 10.52 -5.41
CA LEU A 677 19.86 10.72 -6.33
C LEU A 677 20.16 11.93 -7.24
N PRO A 678 20.12 11.77 -8.57
CA PRO A 678 20.22 12.92 -9.47
C PRO A 678 19.12 13.95 -9.18
N ALA A 679 19.39 15.24 -9.43
CA ALA A 679 18.45 16.33 -9.12
C ALA A 679 17.02 16.13 -9.69
N ALA A 680 16.89 15.44 -10.83
CA ALA A 680 15.59 15.14 -11.44
C ALA A 680 14.75 14.08 -10.69
N GLY A 681 15.35 13.31 -9.79
CA GLY A 681 14.71 12.28 -8.97
C GLY A 681 14.92 12.48 -7.47
N ALA A 682 15.38 13.66 -7.04
CA ALA A 682 15.63 13.98 -5.64
C ALA A 682 14.34 14.31 -4.86
N ASP A 683 13.26 14.66 -5.56
CA ASP A 683 11.95 14.86 -4.94
C ASP A 683 11.24 13.52 -4.77
N LEU A 684 11.24 13.03 -3.53
CA LEU A 684 10.60 11.78 -3.14
C LEU A 684 9.24 12.00 -2.46
N SER A 685 8.68 13.22 -2.47
CA SER A 685 7.40 13.52 -1.79
C SER A 685 6.21 12.67 -2.27
N SER A 686 6.30 12.12 -3.48
CA SER A 686 5.29 11.23 -4.08
C SER A 686 5.60 9.73 -3.98
N ALA A 687 6.69 9.37 -3.29
CA ALA A 687 7.10 7.99 -3.03
C ALA A 687 6.62 7.55 -1.64
N SER A 688 6.07 6.34 -1.56
CA SER A 688 5.59 5.74 -0.31
C SER A 688 6.45 4.60 0.20
N ALA A 689 7.40 4.10 -0.61
CA ALA A 689 8.26 2.98 -0.25
C ALA A 689 9.61 3.00 -0.99
N VAL A 690 10.63 2.47 -0.32
CA VAL A 690 11.91 2.10 -0.92
C VAL A 690 11.91 0.59 -1.16
N SER A 691 12.08 0.16 -2.41
CA SER A 691 12.11 -1.26 -2.75
C SER A 691 13.53 -1.71 -3.09
N LEU A 692 13.99 -2.75 -2.40
CA LEU A 692 15.30 -3.36 -2.60
C LEU A 692 15.18 -4.88 -2.67
N ARG A 693 16.11 -5.50 -3.41
CA ARG A 693 16.25 -6.95 -3.48
C ARG A 693 17.60 -7.33 -2.94
N VAL A 694 17.59 -8.09 -1.86
CA VAL A 694 18.79 -8.48 -1.15
C VAL A 694 18.74 -9.97 -0.84
N CYS A 695 19.89 -10.62 -0.89
CA CYS A 695 20.06 -11.98 -0.41
C CYS A 695 21.41 -12.12 0.28
N GLN A 696 21.51 -13.09 1.16
CA GLN A 696 22.78 -13.44 1.78
C GLN A 696 23.69 -14.17 0.78
N ARG A 697 25.00 -13.87 0.82
CA ARG A 697 25.99 -14.63 0.07
C ARG A 697 26.07 -16.06 0.60
N THR A 698 25.95 -17.05 -0.28
CA THR A 698 25.96 -18.47 0.11
C THR A 698 27.31 -18.88 0.69
N ARG A 699 27.28 -19.75 1.71
CA ARG A 699 28.44 -20.40 2.34
C ARG A 699 29.57 -19.46 2.81
N ASN A 700 29.30 -18.18 3.01
CA ASN A 700 30.28 -17.28 3.60
C ASN A 700 30.53 -17.68 5.08
N PRO A 701 31.79 -17.89 5.51
CA PRO A 701 32.11 -18.29 6.89
C PRO A 701 31.59 -17.35 7.98
N GLN A 702 31.31 -16.09 7.65
CA GLN A 702 30.76 -15.10 8.59
C GLN A 702 29.23 -15.20 8.73
N MET A 703 28.56 -15.98 7.87
CA MET A 703 27.10 -16.13 7.85
C MET A 703 26.65 -17.25 8.78
N VAL A 704 26.91 -17.07 10.08
CA VAL A 704 26.50 -17.97 11.18
C VAL A 704 25.17 -17.57 11.83
N ARG A 705 24.59 -16.43 11.45
CA ARG A 705 23.36 -15.88 12.05
C ARG A 705 22.11 -16.29 11.24
N PRO A 706 20.97 -16.53 11.91
CA PRO A 706 19.71 -16.88 11.24
C PRO A 706 19.09 -15.71 10.47
N LEU A 707 19.41 -14.47 10.84
CA LEU A 707 18.92 -13.25 10.21
C LEU A 707 20.08 -12.27 10.03
N LEU A 708 20.14 -11.63 8.86
CA LEU A 708 21.03 -10.51 8.57
C LEU A 708 20.19 -9.23 8.52
N ASP A 709 20.70 -8.15 9.10
CA ASP A 709 20.06 -6.84 9.16
C ASP A 709 21.02 -5.71 8.79
N PHE A 710 20.45 -4.61 8.30
CA PHE A 710 21.13 -3.35 8.04
C PHE A 710 20.13 -2.19 8.08
N GLY A 711 20.64 -0.96 8.18
CA GLY A 711 19.85 0.26 8.09
C GLY A 711 19.61 0.70 6.65
N VAL A 712 18.42 1.24 6.38
CA VAL A 712 18.12 1.97 5.14
C VAL A 712 17.81 3.41 5.52
N ALA A 713 18.68 4.32 5.10
CA ALA A 713 18.57 5.73 5.42
C ALA A 713 18.18 6.57 4.18
N LEU A 714 17.33 7.56 4.39
CA LEU A 714 17.11 8.66 3.46
C LEU A 714 17.75 9.92 4.05
N VAL A 715 18.55 10.60 3.23
CA VAL A 715 19.25 11.83 3.61
C VAL A 715 18.82 12.96 2.69
N ASP A 716 18.31 14.06 3.26
CA ASP A 716 17.89 15.23 2.49
C ASP A 716 19.07 16.15 2.10
N ALA A 717 18.80 17.17 1.30
CA ALA A 717 19.82 18.14 0.86
C ALA A 717 20.39 19.03 1.99
N ALA A 718 19.73 19.08 3.14
CA ALA A 718 20.20 19.77 4.35
C ALA A 718 21.03 18.84 5.27
N GLY A 719 21.11 17.54 4.95
CA GLY A 719 21.80 16.52 5.73
C GLY A 719 20.97 15.95 6.87
N HIS A 720 19.64 16.16 6.89
CA HIS A 720 18.77 15.45 7.81
C HIS A 720 18.61 14.00 7.35
N GLU A 721 18.69 13.09 8.30
CA GLU A 721 18.67 11.65 8.06
C GLU A 721 17.48 11.02 8.77
N THR A 722 16.82 10.08 8.09
CA THR A 722 15.85 9.17 8.69
C THR A 722 16.21 7.75 8.29
N GLU A 723 16.36 6.87 9.27
CA GLU A 723 16.83 5.49 9.09
C GLU A 723 15.80 4.51 9.63
N VAL A 724 15.57 3.42 8.90
CA VAL A 724 14.81 2.25 9.36
C VAL A 724 15.69 1.00 9.31
N ALA A 725 15.55 0.13 10.30
CA ALA A 725 16.29 -1.13 10.35
C ALA A 725 15.49 -2.23 9.63
N THR A 726 16.15 -2.99 8.74
CA THR A 726 15.48 -4.10 8.05
C THR A 726 14.99 -5.19 9.01
N ALA A 727 15.58 -5.30 10.21
CA ALA A 727 15.17 -6.27 11.22
C ALA A 727 13.69 -6.13 11.62
N GLY A 728 13.17 -4.90 11.70
CA GLY A 728 11.76 -4.64 11.97
C GLY A 728 10.82 -5.17 10.88
N TYR A 729 11.33 -5.32 9.66
CA TYR A 729 10.60 -5.84 8.50
C TYR A 729 10.97 -7.31 8.20
N GLY A 730 11.37 -8.08 9.21
CA GLY A 730 11.71 -9.51 9.07
C GLY A 730 13.12 -9.77 8.52
N GLY A 731 13.92 -8.72 8.27
CA GLY A 731 15.33 -8.76 7.85
C GLY A 731 15.61 -9.57 6.58
N VAL A 732 16.89 -9.89 6.36
CA VAL A 732 17.30 -10.77 5.27
C VAL A 732 17.45 -12.18 5.83
N ILE A 733 16.48 -13.03 5.51
CA ILE A 733 16.46 -14.41 6.02
C ILE A 733 17.65 -15.22 5.49
N ARG A 734 18.08 -16.20 6.30
CA ARG A 734 19.14 -17.12 5.91
C ARG A 734 18.75 -17.97 4.70
N THR A 735 19.73 -18.21 3.83
CA THR A 735 19.59 -19.15 2.71
C THR A 735 19.28 -20.55 3.24
N TYR A 736 18.36 -21.25 2.59
CA TYR A 736 18.02 -22.64 2.93
C TYR A 736 19.28 -23.52 3.00
N GLU A 737 19.42 -24.27 4.09
CA GLU A 737 20.57 -25.11 4.33
C GLU A 737 20.50 -26.38 3.47
N ARG A 738 21.28 -26.41 2.39
CA ARG A 738 21.38 -27.58 1.51
C ARG A 738 22.84 -27.86 1.19
N GLY A 739 23.25 -29.13 1.34
CA GLY A 739 24.55 -29.60 0.88
C GLY A 739 24.53 -29.97 -0.61
N GLY A 740 25.72 -30.09 -1.21
CA GLY A 740 25.86 -30.61 -2.59
C GLY A 740 25.55 -29.61 -3.71
N MET A 741 25.47 -30.13 -4.95
CA MET A 741 25.22 -29.39 -6.21
C MET A 741 26.26 -28.33 -6.62
N GLY A 742 27.43 -28.37 -5.98
CA GLY A 742 28.67 -27.68 -6.34
C GLY A 742 29.88 -28.42 -5.74
N ALA A 743 31.09 -28.16 -6.23
CA ALA A 743 32.31 -28.84 -5.75
C ALA A 743 32.80 -28.33 -4.37
N GLY A 744 32.26 -27.22 -3.87
CA GLY A 744 32.56 -26.66 -2.56
C GLY A 744 31.91 -27.43 -1.42
N VAL A 745 32.50 -27.34 -0.23
CA VAL A 745 31.93 -27.82 1.04
C VAL A 745 31.23 -26.68 1.75
#